data_AF-A0A6L2Q4L9-F1
#
_entry.id   AF-A0A6L2Q4L9-F1
#
_cell.length_a   1.000
_cell.length_b   1.000
_cell.length_c   1.000
_cell.angle_alpha   90.00
_cell.angle_beta   90.00
_cell.angle_gamma   90.00
#
_symmetry.space_group_name_H-M   'P 1'
#
loop_
_entity.id
_entity.type
_entity.pdbx_description
1 polymer ?
#
loop_
_entity_poly.entity_id
_entity_poly.type
_entity_poly.pdbx_seq_one_letter_code
_entity_poly.pdbx_strand_id
1 'polypeptide(L)'
;MRIFLSGRPHRYENISVADGKKQNGLATDATRVSYINYDEEDQMEVYGYTWSSFRSTLTWLGVILTLGTLRLVFHWYPQWLLYATHTPCSLSTATKLLVVDNYLGRFKTYFVKEVKTISTDGASPASVASEADETSTKNMRDVLFQGVRVQLNNGSSKHIKNVRAVWIKKLCYIWDEDRSEFVKLAGLDKGLTKAELHGYTGLNEYQQHLRRIVYGLNDIPVEVQSLLKLLLLEVINPFYIFQLFTLCVWAAEGYYYYLVAVVLMTSFGVISTIIQTRKNQQNLRDTVQSSDVVTVWRGADKYEELATTKLVPGDVIIIPPHGCDMHCDAVLLSGTCIVNESMLTGESVPVNKTSLPRLTGVVYDPKEDINHTLFCGTKVIQTRFYGNEKVRAVVLRTGFLTAKGSLVRSIMYPPPADFKFDQDSYKFIGILAAIAAIGFIYTLVLKIERSIAAGDVAIKALDLITIVIPPALPAALTVGKLYAQNRLQACKIYCINSRVINVAGSINCVCFDKTGTLTEDGLDMWGVLPVEERRFKVAVKDTTQLKREPLQLGMASCHSLTLINGALSGDPLDVKMFEASGWRLEEPQVADQKKFDLIVPTIVKSPSGRGSDEERQHLLRHCRYAGLFAFRVTVIVLSVMHRLPATE
;
A
#
# COMPACT_ATOMS: atom_id res chain seq x y z
N MET A 1 -2.55 -27.85 -10.33
CA MET A 1 -3.96 -28.20 -10.00
C MET A 1 -4.86 -27.08 -9.51
N ARG A 2 -4.44 -26.03 -8.74
CA ARG A 2 -5.11 -24.68 -8.80
C ARG A 2 -5.37 -24.19 -10.25
N ILE A 3 -4.49 -24.75 -11.08
CA ILE A 3 -4.13 -24.59 -12.47
C ILE A 3 -4.84 -25.64 -13.38
N PHE A 4 -5.26 -26.82 -12.91
CA PHE A 4 -5.80 -27.87 -13.81
C PHE A 4 -7.34 -27.93 -13.91
N LEU A 5 -8.10 -27.35 -12.98
CA LEU A 5 -9.57 -27.43 -12.98
C LEU A 5 -10.27 -26.09 -13.26
N SER A 6 -9.56 -25.05 -13.70
CA SER A 6 -10.21 -23.85 -14.27
C SER A 6 -10.64 -24.11 -15.73
N GLY A 7 -11.32 -25.24 -15.95
CA GLY A 7 -11.95 -25.58 -17.21
C GLY A 7 -13.31 -24.90 -17.30
N ARG A 8 -13.36 -23.83 -18.09
CA ARG A 8 -14.53 -23.04 -18.52
C ARG A 8 -15.24 -22.24 -17.41
N PRO A 9 -15.64 -20.98 -17.71
CA PRO A 9 -16.74 -20.38 -16.96
C PRO A 9 -17.97 -21.26 -17.20
N HIS A 10 -18.64 -21.70 -16.14
CA HIS A 10 -20.04 -22.07 -16.31
C HIS A 10 -20.73 -20.85 -16.88
N ARG A 11 -21.11 -20.97 -18.16
CA ARG A 11 -22.01 -20.08 -18.87
C ARG A 11 -23.34 -20.21 -18.11
N TYR A 12 -23.51 -19.44 -17.04
CA TYR A 12 -24.85 -19.06 -16.65
C TYR A 12 -25.36 -18.24 -17.82
N GLU A 13 -26.46 -18.71 -18.38
CA GLU A 13 -27.19 -18.06 -19.46
C GLU A 13 -27.27 -16.56 -19.19
N ASN A 14 -27.15 -15.78 -20.26
CA ASN A 14 -27.36 -14.35 -20.27
C ASN A 14 -28.71 -14.03 -19.61
N ILE A 15 -28.70 -13.78 -18.30
CA ILE A 15 -29.70 -12.90 -17.70
C ILE A 15 -29.24 -11.52 -18.11
N SER A 16 -30.01 -10.94 -19.01
CA SER A 16 -29.87 -9.59 -19.53
C SER A 16 -29.26 -8.64 -18.52
N VAL A 17 -28.26 -7.88 -18.98
CA VAL A 17 -27.83 -6.63 -18.36
C VAL A 17 -29.06 -5.72 -18.34
N ALA A 18 -29.86 -5.84 -17.29
CA ALA A 18 -30.89 -4.89 -16.97
C ALA A 18 -30.19 -3.76 -16.21
N ASP A 19 -30.30 -2.55 -16.76
CA ASP A 19 -29.86 -1.30 -16.13
C ASP A 19 -30.25 -1.27 -14.65
N GLY A 20 -29.26 -1.50 -13.79
CA GLY A 20 -29.40 -1.46 -12.34
C GLY A 20 -29.48 -0.03 -11.84
N LYS A 21 -30.61 0.63 -12.06
CA LYS A 21 -31.01 1.79 -11.26
C LYS A 21 -30.95 1.39 -9.78
N LYS A 22 -30.40 2.28 -8.94
CA LYS A 22 -30.51 2.24 -7.47
C LYS A 22 -31.89 1.72 -7.05
N GLN A 23 -31.93 0.48 -6.56
CA GLN A 23 -33.00 0.00 -5.69
C GLN A 23 -32.37 -0.76 -4.54
N ASN A 24 -31.72 -0.01 -3.64
CA ASN A 24 -31.53 -0.45 -2.26
C ASN A 24 -32.90 -0.29 -1.59
N GLY A 25 -33.72 -1.33 -1.68
CA GLY A 25 -35.03 -1.43 -1.05
C GLY A 25 -35.22 -2.84 -0.52
N LEU A 26 -35.73 -2.93 0.71
CA LEU A 26 -36.02 -4.13 1.48
C LEU A 26 -36.54 -5.29 0.60
N ALA A 27 -35.77 -6.37 0.46
CA ALA A 27 -36.29 -7.64 -0.02
C ALA A 27 -35.42 -8.82 0.43
N THR A 28 -36.10 -9.77 1.05
CA THR A 28 -35.67 -11.07 1.58
C THR A 28 -35.35 -12.07 0.48
N ASP A 29 -34.23 -11.92 -0.23
CA ASP A 29 -33.80 -12.92 -1.22
C ASP A 29 -32.36 -13.38 -0.98
N ALA A 30 -32.20 -14.67 -0.64
CA ALA A 30 -30.98 -15.27 -0.09
C ALA A 30 -29.84 -15.48 -1.12
N THR A 31 -30.01 -14.99 -2.36
CA THR A 31 -29.14 -15.27 -3.51
C THR A 31 -28.66 -14.03 -4.28
N ARG A 32 -28.99 -12.80 -3.84
CA ARG A 32 -28.53 -11.60 -4.53
C ARG A 32 -27.04 -11.32 -4.28
N VAL A 33 -26.30 -11.10 -5.37
CA VAL A 33 -24.90 -10.63 -5.37
C VAL A 33 -24.87 -9.27 -4.69
N SER A 34 -24.07 -9.16 -3.63
CA SER A 34 -23.78 -7.87 -3.00
C SER A 34 -22.39 -7.41 -3.43
N TYR A 35 -22.16 -6.10 -3.44
CA TYR A 35 -20.89 -5.53 -3.85
C TYR A 35 -20.24 -4.76 -2.71
N ILE A 36 -18.92 -4.91 -2.57
CA ILE A 36 -18.08 -4.02 -1.77
C ILE A 36 -17.35 -3.09 -2.73
N ASN A 37 -17.27 -1.81 -2.36
CA ASN A 37 -16.65 -0.74 -3.17
C ASN A 37 -17.22 -0.70 -4.60
N TYR A 38 -18.55 -0.64 -4.70
CA TYR A 38 -19.25 -0.56 -5.99
C TYR A 38 -18.81 0.69 -6.76
N ASP A 39 -18.50 0.54 -8.05
CA ASP A 39 -18.04 1.60 -8.95
C ASP A 39 -16.63 2.17 -8.63
N GLU A 40 -15.86 1.51 -7.76
CA GLU A 40 -14.43 1.77 -7.54
C GLU A 40 -13.56 0.73 -8.28
N GLU A 41 -12.29 1.07 -8.55
CA GLU A 41 -11.33 0.16 -9.22
C GLU A 41 -11.11 -1.16 -8.48
N ASP A 42 -11.44 -1.22 -7.19
CA ASP A 42 -11.30 -2.38 -6.32
C ASP A 42 -12.64 -3.05 -5.97
N GLN A 43 -13.65 -2.94 -6.85
CA GLN A 43 -14.95 -3.59 -6.71
C GLN A 43 -14.82 -5.11 -6.48
N MET A 44 -15.52 -5.59 -5.46
CA MET A 44 -15.56 -7.02 -5.10
C MET A 44 -17.01 -7.49 -4.96
N GLU A 45 -17.32 -8.67 -5.52
CA GLU A 45 -18.59 -9.37 -5.27
C GLU A 45 -18.51 -10.12 -3.94
N VAL A 46 -19.60 -10.13 -3.17
CA VAL A 46 -19.64 -10.77 -1.85
C VAL A 46 -20.91 -11.61 -1.70
N TYR A 47 -20.72 -12.82 -1.18
CA TYR A 47 -21.76 -13.80 -0.94
C TYR A 47 -21.73 -14.28 0.51
N GLY A 48 -22.89 -14.32 1.16
CA GLY A 48 -23.05 -14.76 2.55
C GLY A 48 -23.26 -16.27 2.67
N TYR A 49 -22.59 -16.88 3.66
CA TYR A 49 -22.70 -18.30 3.96
C TYR A 49 -22.86 -18.53 5.47
N THR A 50 -23.72 -19.49 5.84
CA THR A 50 -23.92 -19.93 7.23
C THR A 50 -23.58 -21.41 7.38
N TRP A 51 -23.19 -21.80 8.59
CA TRP A 51 -22.72 -23.16 8.87
C TRP A 51 -23.89 -24.15 8.84
N SER A 52 -23.69 -25.29 8.16
CA SER A 52 -24.68 -26.38 8.09
C SER A 52 -24.08 -27.66 8.62
N SER A 53 -24.63 -28.16 9.74
CA SER A 53 -24.13 -29.36 10.42
C SER A 53 -24.18 -30.59 9.51
N PHE A 54 -25.29 -30.79 8.78
CA PHE A 54 -25.48 -31.95 7.89
C PHE A 54 -24.48 -31.99 6.73
N ARG A 55 -24.27 -30.85 6.03
CA ARG A 55 -23.31 -30.79 4.92
C ARG A 55 -21.88 -30.94 5.40
N SER A 56 -21.58 -30.37 6.58
CA SER A 56 -20.27 -30.51 7.22
C SER A 56 -19.96 -31.96 7.60
N THR A 57 -20.91 -32.71 8.19
CA THR A 57 -20.70 -34.12 8.54
C THR A 57 -20.49 -34.98 7.30
N LEU A 58 -21.27 -34.77 6.24
CA LEU A 58 -21.10 -35.48 4.97
C LEU A 58 -19.73 -35.21 4.34
N THR A 59 -19.28 -33.97 4.39
CA THR A 59 -17.96 -33.57 3.88
C THR A 59 -16.82 -34.25 4.66
N TRP A 60 -16.90 -34.28 6.00
CA TRP A 60 -15.90 -34.96 6.82
C TRP A 60 -15.88 -36.48 6.58
N LEU A 61 -17.04 -37.10 6.39
CA LEU A 61 -17.14 -38.52 6.03
C LEU A 61 -16.48 -38.78 4.66
N GLY A 62 -16.72 -37.92 3.67
CA GLY A 62 -16.04 -37.98 2.38
C GLY A 62 -14.52 -37.79 2.47
N VAL A 63 -14.04 -36.93 3.38
CA VAL A 63 -12.59 -36.76 3.64
C VAL A 63 -11.97 -38.04 4.21
N ILE A 64 -12.67 -38.72 5.12
CA ILE A 64 -12.20 -39.99 5.71
C ILE A 64 -12.19 -41.10 4.65
N LEU A 65 -13.27 -41.24 3.87
CA LEU A 65 -13.38 -42.24 2.80
C LEU A 65 -12.30 -42.09 1.73
N THR A 66 -11.88 -40.85 1.47
CA THR A 66 -10.88 -40.54 0.44
C THR A 66 -9.45 -40.48 0.99
N LEU A 67 -9.23 -40.94 2.23
CA LEU A 67 -7.93 -40.90 2.93
C LEU A 67 -7.27 -39.51 2.89
N GLY A 68 -8.07 -38.45 2.96
CA GLY A 68 -7.58 -37.07 2.97
C GLY A 68 -7.34 -36.43 1.59
N THR A 69 -7.48 -37.15 0.47
CA THR A 69 -7.32 -36.54 -0.87
C THR A 69 -8.36 -35.45 -1.13
N LEU A 70 -9.61 -35.63 -0.68
CA LEU A 70 -10.64 -34.59 -0.77
C LEU A 70 -10.30 -33.33 0.04
N ARG A 71 -9.64 -33.50 1.21
CA ARG A 71 -9.18 -32.37 2.04
C ARG A 71 -8.11 -31.55 1.35
N LEU A 72 -7.25 -32.22 0.57
CA LEU A 72 -6.20 -31.59 -0.21
C LEU A 72 -6.77 -30.79 -1.39
N VAL A 73 -7.80 -31.31 -2.07
CA VAL A 73 -8.55 -30.55 -3.09
C VAL A 73 -9.17 -29.29 -2.48
N PHE A 74 -9.77 -29.41 -1.30
CA PHE A 74 -10.32 -28.27 -0.56
C PHE A 74 -9.27 -27.26 -0.08
N HIS A 75 -8.03 -27.70 0.14
CA HIS A 75 -6.92 -26.78 0.43
C HIS A 75 -6.58 -25.91 -0.80
N TRP A 76 -6.61 -26.49 -2.00
CA TRP A 76 -6.38 -25.72 -3.24
C TRP A 76 -7.54 -24.84 -3.65
N TYR A 77 -8.76 -25.30 -3.37
CA TYR A 77 -10.02 -24.61 -3.68
C TYR A 77 -10.85 -24.36 -2.40
N PRO A 78 -10.50 -23.36 -1.59
CA PRO A 78 -11.23 -23.03 -0.37
C PRO A 78 -12.71 -22.73 -0.61
N GLN A 79 -13.09 -22.21 -1.78
CA GLN A 79 -14.48 -21.97 -2.13
C GLN A 79 -15.30 -23.26 -2.25
N TRP A 80 -14.70 -24.37 -2.68
CA TRP A 80 -15.40 -25.66 -2.75
C TRP A 80 -15.64 -26.24 -1.36
N LEU A 81 -14.69 -26.05 -0.45
CA LEU A 81 -14.90 -26.39 0.96
C LEU A 81 -16.07 -25.61 1.55
N LEU A 82 -16.16 -24.31 1.23
CA LEU A 82 -17.27 -23.48 1.66
C LEU A 82 -18.61 -24.00 1.11
N TYR A 83 -18.69 -24.30 -0.18
CA TYR A 83 -19.90 -24.85 -0.80
C TYR A 83 -20.28 -26.22 -0.23
N ALA A 84 -19.29 -27.05 0.13
CA ALA A 84 -19.52 -28.36 0.71
C ALA A 84 -19.96 -28.31 2.17
N THR A 85 -19.59 -27.28 2.93
CA THR A 85 -19.82 -27.22 4.40
C THR A 85 -20.87 -26.20 4.83
N HIS A 86 -21.14 -25.17 4.04
CA HIS A 86 -22.02 -24.05 4.37
C HIS A 86 -23.19 -23.94 3.38
N THR A 87 -24.26 -23.26 3.77
CA THR A 87 -25.41 -22.92 2.90
C THR A 87 -25.44 -21.42 2.62
N PRO A 88 -25.85 -20.99 1.42
CA PRO A 88 -25.97 -19.56 1.11
C PRO A 88 -27.02 -18.91 2.02
N CYS A 89 -26.74 -17.70 2.47
CA CYS A 89 -27.64 -16.92 3.33
C CYS A 89 -27.48 -15.42 3.07
N SER A 90 -28.37 -14.61 3.66
CA SER A 90 -28.24 -13.16 3.66
C SER A 90 -26.93 -12.72 4.34
N LEU A 91 -26.37 -11.60 3.91
CA LEU A 91 -25.17 -11.04 4.54
C LEU A 91 -25.38 -10.69 6.03
N SER A 92 -26.60 -10.37 6.43
CA SER A 92 -26.98 -10.07 7.82
C SER A 92 -26.80 -11.25 8.78
N THR A 93 -26.88 -12.49 8.29
CA THR A 93 -26.78 -13.71 9.13
C THR A 93 -25.53 -14.55 8.84
N ALA A 94 -24.73 -14.14 7.85
CA ALA A 94 -23.56 -14.88 7.41
C ALA A 94 -22.48 -15.06 8.49
N THR A 95 -21.99 -16.28 8.67
CA THR A 95 -20.82 -16.57 9.50
C THR A 95 -19.53 -16.51 8.69
N LYS A 96 -19.61 -16.84 7.39
CA LYS A 96 -18.52 -16.73 6.43
C LYS A 96 -18.96 -15.96 5.20
N LEU A 97 -18.03 -15.22 4.62
CA LEU A 97 -18.19 -14.50 3.36
C LEU A 97 -17.28 -15.10 2.30
N LEU A 98 -17.82 -15.29 1.11
CA LEU A 98 -17.04 -15.50 -0.10
C LEU A 98 -16.91 -14.17 -0.81
N VAL A 99 -15.68 -13.67 -0.91
CA VAL A 99 -15.34 -12.43 -1.61
C VAL A 99 -14.71 -12.81 -2.95
N VAL A 100 -15.28 -12.33 -4.05
CA VAL A 100 -14.80 -12.55 -5.41
C VAL A 100 -14.31 -11.22 -5.96
N ASP A 101 -13.01 -11.14 -6.13
CA ASP A 101 -12.32 -10.01 -6.72
C ASP A 101 -12.24 -10.23 -8.23
N ASN A 102 -12.93 -9.39 -9.00
CA ASN A 102 -13.07 -9.55 -10.44
C ASN A 102 -12.31 -8.45 -11.18
N TYR A 103 -11.03 -8.70 -11.43
CA TYR A 103 -10.17 -7.73 -12.09
C TYR A 103 -10.45 -7.70 -13.60
N LEU A 104 -10.88 -6.54 -14.09
CA LEU A 104 -11.20 -6.25 -15.50
C LEU A 104 -12.19 -7.24 -16.15
N GLY A 105 -13.04 -7.90 -15.37
CA GLY A 105 -14.00 -8.89 -15.87
C GLY A 105 -13.37 -10.20 -16.39
N ARG A 106 -12.04 -10.34 -16.33
CA ARG A 106 -11.29 -11.47 -16.90
C ARG A 106 -10.70 -12.39 -15.84
N PHE A 107 -10.30 -11.84 -14.69
CA PHE A 107 -9.61 -12.59 -13.64
C PHE A 107 -10.40 -12.57 -12.34
N LYS A 108 -10.90 -13.74 -11.93
CA LYS A 108 -11.60 -13.90 -10.65
C LYS A 108 -10.68 -14.52 -9.61
N THR A 109 -10.47 -13.81 -8.51
CA THR A 109 -9.78 -14.30 -7.31
C THR A 109 -10.77 -14.46 -6.16
N TYR A 110 -10.74 -15.63 -5.51
CA TYR A 110 -11.69 -16.00 -4.45
C TYR A 110 -11.03 -15.92 -3.07
N PHE A 111 -11.67 -15.25 -2.12
CA PHE A 111 -11.25 -15.17 -0.73
C PHE A 111 -12.39 -15.59 0.19
N VAL A 112 -12.17 -16.62 1.00
CA VAL A 112 -13.11 -17.01 2.07
C VAL A 112 -12.69 -16.31 3.36
N LYS A 113 -13.60 -15.52 3.94
CA LYS A 113 -13.36 -14.74 5.17
C LYS A 113 -14.42 -15.04 6.21
N GLU A 114 -14.02 -15.00 7.47
CA GLU A 114 -14.92 -15.20 8.61
C GLU A 114 -15.40 -13.85 9.12
N VAL A 115 -16.71 -13.76 9.42
CA VAL A 115 -17.31 -12.57 10.04
C VAL A 115 -17.08 -12.66 11.54
N LYS A 116 -16.51 -11.61 12.13
CA LYS A 116 -16.31 -11.51 13.59
C LYS A 116 -17.15 -10.39 14.15
N THR A 117 -17.54 -10.48 15.42
CA THR A 117 -18.21 -9.38 16.11
C THR A 117 -17.18 -8.58 16.89
N ILE A 118 -17.12 -7.27 16.66
CA ILE A 118 -16.36 -6.33 17.48
C ILE A 118 -17.31 -5.87 18.60
N SER A 119 -16.92 -6.16 19.84
CA SER A 119 -17.65 -5.74 21.04
C SER A 119 -16.77 -4.83 21.91
N THR A 120 -17.33 -3.71 22.35
CA THR A 120 -16.69 -2.82 23.34
C THR A 120 -17.02 -3.19 24.79
N ASP A 121 -17.96 -4.12 25.01
CA ASP A 121 -18.50 -4.45 26.35
C ASP A 121 -17.51 -5.25 27.22
N GLY A 122 -16.53 -5.92 26.59
CA GLY A 122 -15.49 -6.69 27.28
C GLY A 122 -14.38 -5.85 27.94
N ALA A 123 -14.36 -4.53 27.70
CA ALA A 123 -13.43 -3.62 28.35
C ALA A 123 -13.91 -3.29 29.77
N SER A 124 -13.82 -4.27 30.68
CA SER A 124 -14.17 -4.05 32.08
C SER A 124 -13.23 -3.00 32.70
N PRO A 125 -13.74 -2.00 33.43
CA PRO A 125 -12.91 -0.98 34.09
C PRO A 125 -11.89 -1.56 35.08
N ALA A 126 -12.05 -2.83 35.50
CA ALA A 126 -11.16 -3.51 36.42
C ALA A 126 -9.72 -3.74 35.90
N SER A 127 -9.48 -3.77 34.59
CA SER A 127 -8.11 -3.94 34.05
C SER A 127 -7.34 -2.63 33.89
N VAL A 128 -7.97 -1.48 34.14
CA VAL A 128 -7.39 -0.12 34.01
C VAL A 128 -7.43 0.63 35.35
N ALA A 129 -8.16 0.13 36.36
CA ALA A 129 -8.40 0.79 37.63
C ALA A 129 -7.31 0.60 38.69
N SER A 130 -6.01 0.60 38.33
CA SER A 130 -4.97 0.59 39.37
C SER A 130 -4.64 1.98 39.94
N GLU A 131 -4.95 3.10 39.26
CA GLU A 131 -4.61 4.45 39.75
C GLU A 131 -5.53 5.56 39.18
N ALA A 132 -6.83 5.59 39.50
CA ALA A 132 -7.71 6.67 39.00
C ALA A 132 -8.71 7.22 40.03
N ASP A 133 -8.74 8.56 40.15
CA ASP A 133 -9.66 9.38 40.95
C ASP A 133 -11.15 9.14 40.64
N GLU A 134 -12.02 9.43 41.63
CA GLU A 134 -13.50 9.34 41.55
C GLU A 134 -14.14 10.16 40.39
N THR A 135 -13.47 11.24 39.95
CA THR A 135 -13.95 12.07 38.83
C THR A 135 -13.72 11.40 37.48
N SER A 136 -12.63 10.64 37.34
CA SER A 136 -12.29 9.89 36.13
C SER A 136 -13.24 8.71 35.91
N THR A 137 -13.75 8.11 37.00
CA THR A 137 -14.68 6.97 36.95
C THR A 137 -16.09 7.35 36.48
N LYS A 138 -16.57 8.59 36.73
CA LYS A 138 -17.84 9.09 36.16
C LYS A 138 -17.74 9.29 34.64
N ASN A 139 -16.72 10.00 34.17
CA ASN A 139 -16.48 10.21 32.72
C ASN A 139 -16.30 8.87 31.98
N MET A 140 -15.70 7.87 32.64
CA MET A 140 -15.52 6.54 32.08
C MET A 140 -16.84 5.77 31.88
N ARG A 141 -17.81 5.93 32.80
CA ARG A 141 -19.16 5.35 32.66
C ARG A 141 -19.96 5.97 31.52
N ASP A 142 -19.91 7.29 31.34
CA ASP A 142 -20.62 7.95 30.24
C ASP A 142 -20.07 7.56 28.85
N VAL A 143 -18.75 7.37 28.74
CA VAL A 143 -18.11 6.87 27.51
C VAL A 143 -18.45 5.40 27.23
N LEU A 144 -18.54 4.56 28.27
CA LEU A 144 -19.04 3.18 28.18
C LEU A 144 -20.45 3.11 27.59
N PHE A 145 -21.34 4.01 28.01
CA PHE A 145 -22.73 4.03 27.53
C PHE A 145 -22.90 4.53 26.10
N GLN A 146 -21.96 5.31 25.54
CA GLN A 146 -22.10 5.91 24.21
C GLN A 146 -21.40 5.14 23.07
N GLY A 147 -20.45 4.24 23.38
CA GLY A 147 -19.67 3.53 22.36
C GLY A 147 -18.74 4.45 21.55
N VAL A 148 -17.97 3.89 20.61
CA VAL A 148 -17.04 4.68 19.78
C VAL A 148 -17.73 5.14 18.51
N ARG A 149 -17.77 6.45 18.27
CA ARG A 149 -18.18 7.01 16.98
C ARG A 149 -17.09 6.77 15.95
N VAL A 150 -17.41 6.03 14.89
CA VAL A 150 -16.52 5.81 13.74
C VAL A 150 -17.11 6.40 12.47
N GLN A 151 -16.24 6.71 11.53
CA GLN A 151 -16.62 7.13 10.19
C GLN A 151 -16.48 5.97 9.21
N LEU A 152 -17.44 5.86 8.30
CA LEU A 152 -17.44 4.89 7.22
C LEU A 152 -17.15 5.56 5.89
N ASN A 153 -16.62 4.81 4.93
CA ASN A 153 -16.18 5.35 3.64
C ASN A 153 -17.31 6.00 2.82
N ASN A 154 -18.57 5.62 3.10
CA ASN A 154 -19.78 6.18 2.49
C ASN A 154 -20.25 7.50 3.13
N GLY A 155 -19.50 8.05 4.09
CA GLY A 155 -19.81 9.30 4.80
C GLY A 155 -20.76 9.14 6.00
N SER A 156 -21.23 7.93 6.31
CA SER A 156 -22.04 7.68 7.50
C SER A 156 -21.17 7.56 8.76
N SER A 157 -21.69 8.03 9.89
CA SER A 157 -21.05 7.89 11.20
C SER A 157 -21.84 6.93 12.08
N LYS A 158 -21.19 5.92 12.66
CA LYS A 158 -21.86 4.87 13.46
C LYS A 158 -21.24 4.76 14.85
N HIS A 159 -22.08 4.51 15.86
CA HIS A 159 -21.62 4.18 17.21
C HIS A 159 -21.41 2.68 17.33
N ILE A 160 -20.17 2.27 17.57
CA ILE A 160 -19.81 0.85 17.75
C ILE A 160 -20.00 0.49 19.21
N LYS A 161 -20.95 -0.41 19.47
CA LYS A 161 -21.04 -1.19 20.71
C LYS A 161 -20.80 -2.66 20.42
N ASN A 162 -21.67 -3.24 19.59
CA ASN A 162 -21.59 -4.61 19.10
C ASN A 162 -21.86 -4.61 17.60
N VAL A 163 -20.81 -4.68 16.77
CA VAL A 163 -20.96 -4.61 15.31
C VAL A 163 -20.20 -5.74 14.63
N ARG A 164 -20.82 -6.33 13.61
CA ARG A 164 -20.20 -7.36 12.77
C ARG A 164 -19.17 -6.71 11.84
N ALA A 165 -18.00 -7.32 11.75
CA ALA A 165 -16.90 -6.83 10.91
C ALA A 165 -16.18 -7.99 10.20
N VAL A 166 -15.58 -7.67 9.06
CA VAL A 166 -14.78 -8.60 8.27
C VAL A 166 -13.50 -7.93 7.80
N TRP A 167 -12.41 -8.68 7.74
CA TRP A 167 -11.11 -8.19 7.25
C TRP A 167 -10.80 -8.76 5.87
N ILE A 168 -10.85 -7.89 4.86
CA ILE A 168 -10.60 -8.23 3.46
C ILE A 168 -9.34 -7.47 3.03
N LYS A 169 -8.35 -8.19 2.49
CA LYS A 169 -7.02 -7.64 2.12
C LYS A 169 -6.41 -6.74 3.23
N LYS A 170 -6.55 -7.12 4.50
CA LYS A 170 -6.09 -6.37 5.70
C LYS A 170 -6.85 -5.06 6.02
N LEU A 171 -7.90 -4.72 5.27
CA LEU A 171 -8.82 -3.63 5.61
C LEU A 171 -10.03 -4.15 6.39
N CYS A 172 -10.50 -3.37 7.36
CA CYS A 172 -11.72 -3.65 8.12
C CYS A 172 -12.96 -3.11 7.39
N TYR A 173 -13.98 -3.94 7.27
CA TYR A 173 -15.31 -3.60 6.76
C TYR A 173 -16.33 -3.88 7.84
N ILE A 174 -17.20 -2.90 8.12
CA ILE A 174 -18.18 -2.92 9.19
C ILE A 174 -19.58 -3.08 8.58
N TRP A 175 -20.42 -3.89 9.23
CA TRP A 175 -21.80 -4.11 8.82
C TRP A 175 -22.66 -2.86 9.10
N ASP A 176 -23.22 -2.30 8.03
CA ASP A 176 -24.24 -1.27 8.10
C ASP A 176 -25.63 -1.91 8.08
N GLU A 177 -26.44 -1.60 9.09
CA GLU A 177 -27.77 -2.22 9.25
C GLU A 177 -28.79 -1.52 8.36
N ASP A 178 -28.69 -0.19 8.23
CA ASP A 178 -29.61 0.64 7.46
C ASP A 178 -29.55 0.29 5.96
N ARG A 179 -28.34 0.00 5.48
CA ARG A 179 -28.06 -0.32 4.06
C ARG A 179 -27.89 -1.81 3.80
N SER A 180 -27.82 -2.64 4.84
CA SER A 180 -27.55 -4.09 4.75
C SER A 180 -26.32 -4.41 3.91
N GLU A 181 -25.24 -3.66 4.08
CA GLU A 181 -23.99 -3.79 3.32
C GLU A 181 -22.76 -3.72 4.24
N PHE A 182 -21.62 -4.27 3.78
CA PHE A 182 -20.34 -4.13 4.46
C PHE A 182 -19.60 -2.91 3.93
N VAL A 183 -19.40 -1.89 4.77
CA VAL A 183 -18.77 -0.63 4.40
C VAL A 183 -17.37 -0.55 5.02
N LYS A 184 -16.39 -0.11 4.22
CA LYS A 184 -15.02 0.08 4.69
C LYS A 184 -14.95 1.09 5.84
N LEU A 185 -14.24 0.72 6.91
CA LEU A 185 -13.90 1.62 8.01
C LEU A 185 -12.98 2.73 7.48
N ALA A 186 -13.37 3.98 7.68
CA ALA A 186 -12.56 5.15 7.33
C ALA A 186 -11.80 5.66 8.57
N GLY A 187 -10.70 6.38 8.32
CA GLY A 187 -10.06 7.19 9.35
C GLY A 187 -10.87 8.44 9.65
N LEU A 188 -10.24 9.41 10.29
CA LEU A 188 -10.84 10.74 10.52
C LEU A 188 -10.72 11.65 9.29
N ASP A 189 -10.30 11.11 8.15
CA ASP A 189 -10.10 11.78 6.87
C ASP A 189 -11.39 11.91 6.03
N LYS A 190 -12.51 11.32 6.48
CA LYS A 190 -13.81 11.41 5.80
C LYS A 190 -14.93 11.81 6.76
N GLY A 191 -15.82 12.69 6.28
CA GLY A 191 -17.07 13.05 6.97
C GLY A 191 -16.91 14.01 8.16
N LEU A 192 -15.70 14.52 8.42
CA LEU A 192 -15.43 15.51 9.47
C LEU A 192 -15.11 16.88 8.87
N THR A 193 -15.59 17.91 9.54
CA THR A 193 -15.26 19.30 9.22
C THR A 193 -13.89 19.70 9.75
N LYS A 194 -13.26 20.68 9.11
CA LYS A 194 -11.97 21.24 9.56
C LYS A 194 -12.07 21.75 11.01
N ALA A 195 -13.20 22.36 11.38
CA ALA A 195 -13.46 22.80 12.74
C ALA A 195 -13.58 21.64 13.76
N GLU A 196 -14.18 20.51 13.40
CA GLU A 196 -14.25 19.32 14.26
C GLU A 196 -12.86 18.71 14.49
N LEU A 197 -11.99 18.69 13.48
CA LEU A 197 -10.60 18.23 13.63
C LEU A 197 -9.81 19.10 14.61
N HIS A 198 -10.03 20.42 14.59
CA HIS A 198 -9.51 21.35 15.61
C HIS A 198 -10.11 21.15 17.01
N GLY A 199 -11.27 20.51 17.11
CA GLY A 199 -11.96 20.22 18.37
C GLY A 199 -11.35 19.08 19.19
N TYR A 200 -10.42 18.31 18.61
CA TYR A 200 -9.75 17.22 19.32
C TYR A 200 -8.74 17.78 20.34
N THR A 201 -8.99 17.53 21.62
CA THR A 201 -8.21 18.04 22.77
C THR A 201 -7.32 16.98 23.42
N GLY A 202 -7.03 15.89 22.71
CA GLY A 202 -6.34 14.73 23.26
C GLY A 202 -7.30 13.68 23.81
N LEU A 203 -7.05 12.41 23.51
CA LEU A 203 -7.88 11.30 23.98
C LEU A 203 -7.43 10.83 25.36
N ASN A 204 -8.37 10.37 26.19
CA ASN A 204 -8.03 9.65 27.42
C ASN A 204 -7.61 8.20 27.11
N GLU A 205 -6.86 7.55 28.00
CA GLU A 205 -6.37 6.18 27.82
C GLU A 205 -7.52 5.18 27.56
N TYR A 206 -8.65 5.37 28.24
CA TYR A 206 -9.85 4.57 28.02
C TYR A 206 -10.42 4.75 26.59
N GLN A 207 -10.50 5.98 26.09
CA GLN A 207 -10.97 6.26 24.73
C GLN A 207 -10.02 5.68 23.68
N GLN A 208 -8.71 5.72 23.94
CA GLN A 208 -7.72 5.06 23.10
C GLN A 208 -7.90 3.54 23.10
N HIS A 209 -8.13 2.93 24.26
CA HIS A 209 -8.37 1.49 24.34
C HIS A 209 -9.58 1.08 23.51
N LEU A 210 -10.70 1.80 23.64
CA LEU A 210 -11.89 1.55 22.83
C LEU A 210 -11.65 1.72 21.33
N ARG A 211 -10.92 2.77 20.91
CA ARG A 211 -10.55 2.95 19.49
C ARG A 211 -9.60 1.87 18.99
N ARG A 212 -8.69 1.34 19.83
CA ARG A 212 -7.80 0.21 19.49
C ARG A 212 -8.57 -1.09 19.24
N ILE A 213 -9.68 -1.32 19.95
CA ILE A 213 -10.55 -2.49 19.69
C ILE A 213 -11.10 -2.45 18.25
N VAL A 214 -11.36 -1.26 17.71
CA VAL A 214 -11.95 -1.08 16.38
C VAL A 214 -10.88 -0.95 15.28
N TYR A 215 -9.95 -0.01 15.43
CA TYR A 215 -8.93 0.31 14.43
C TYR A 215 -7.74 -0.64 14.47
N GLY A 216 -7.56 -1.39 15.58
CA GLY A 216 -6.38 -2.21 15.81
C GLY A 216 -5.16 -1.39 16.26
N LEU A 217 -4.01 -2.04 16.28
CA LEU A 217 -2.72 -1.40 16.51
C LEU A 217 -2.25 -0.66 15.25
N ASN A 218 -1.51 0.44 15.44
CA ASN A 218 -0.82 1.14 14.35
C ASN A 218 0.43 0.37 13.93
N ASP A 219 0.24 -0.77 13.29
CA ASP A 219 1.31 -1.59 12.74
C ASP A 219 0.90 -2.09 11.34
N ILE A 220 1.90 -2.37 10.51
CA ILE A 220 1.75 -2.92 9.16
C ILE A 220 2.42 -4.30 9.17
N PRO A 221 1.80 -5.31 9.81
CA PRO A 221 2.42 -6.60 10.01
C PRO A 221 2.61 -7.34 8.68
N VAL A 222 3.88 -7.52 8.29
CA VAL A 222 4.30 -8.42 7.20
C VAL A 222 4.65 -9.77 7.83
N GLU A 223 3.77 -10.76 7.61
CA GLU A 223 3.95 -12.11 8.17
C GLU A 223 5.11 -12.85 7.49
N VAL A 224 6.22 -13.04 8.22
CA VAL A 224 7.30 -13.92 7.79
C VAL A 224 6.95 -15.36 8.15
N GLN A 225 6.78 -16.20 7.15
CA GLN A 225 6.38 -17.58 7.36
C GLN A 225 7.57 -18.43 7.83
N SER A 226 7.33 -19.38 8.73
CA SER A 226 8.34 -20.36 9.15
C SER A 226 8.79 -21.22 7.97
N LEU A 227 10.04 -21.68 7.96
CA LEU A 227 10.59 -22.56 6.91
C LEU A 227 9.74 -23.82 6.72
N LEU A 228 9.25 -24.44 7.80
CA LEU A 228 8.40 -25.62 7.73
C LEU A 228 7.05 -25.34 7.07
N LYS A 229 6.41 -24.21 7.41
CA LYS A 229 5.17 -23.78 6.75
C LYS A 229 5.38 -23.52 5.25
N LEU A 230 6.49 -22.88 4.87
CA LEU A 230 6.85 -22.66 3.46
C LEU A 230 7.08 -23.99 2.74
N LEU A 231 7.84 -24.90 3.34
CA LEU A 231 8.09 -26.25 2.80
C LEU A 231 6.78 -27.02 2.61
N LEU A 232 5.90 -27.04 3.60
CA LEU A 232 4.62 -27.75 3.51
C LEU A 232 3.74 -27.15 2.40
N LEU A 233 3.68 -25.82 2.31
CA LEU A 233 2.90 -25.13 1.29
C LEU A 233 3.46 -25.36 -0.12
N GLU A 234 4.79 -25.45 -0.24
CA GLU A 234 5.46 -25.78 -1.49
C GLU A 234 5.22 -27.24 -1.88
N VAL A 235 5.39 -28.21 -0.98
CA VAL A 235 5.18 -29.65 -1.26
C VAL A 235 3.71 -29.97 -1.59
N ILE A 236 2.76 -29.26 -0.97
CA ILE A 236 1.32 -29.38 -1.28
C ILE A 236 0.98 -28.75 -2.64
N ASN A 237 1.92 -28.05 -3.29
CA ASN A 237 1.71 -27.58 -4.65
C ASN A 237 1.40 -28.79 -5.55
N PRO A 238 0.30 -28.76 -6.31
CA PRO A 238 -0.13 -29.92 -7.08
C PRO A 238 0.90 -30.46 -8.07
N PHE A 239 1.84 -29.62 -8.51
CA PHE A 239 2.95 -30.10 -9.34
C PHE A 239 3.84 -31.09 -8.58
N TYR A 240 4.26 -30.78 -7.35
CA TYR A 240 5.11 -31.67 -6.56
C TYR A 240 4.37 -32.93 -6.11
N ILE A 241 3.05 -32.86 -5.93
CA ILE A 241 2.23 -34.06 -5.68
C ILE A 241 2.18 -34.96 -6.91
N PHE A 242 1.94 -34.39 -8.09
CA PHE A 242 2.00 -35.16 -9.34
C PHE A 242 3.40 -35.75 -9.54
N GLN A 243 4.44 -34.99 -9.22
CA GLN A 243 5.81 -35.46 -9.30
C GLN A 243 6.09 -36.62 -8.32
N LEU A 244 5.60 -36.56 -7.08
CA LEU A 244 5.71 -37.66 -6.12
C LEU A 244 4.99 -38.92 -6.64
N PHE A 245 3.83 -38.74 -7.27
CA PHE A 245 3.12 -39.82 -7.95
C PHE A 245 3.96 -40.43 -9.08
N THR A 246 4.59 -39.62 -9.93
CA THR A 246 5.53 -40.08 -10.96
C THR A 246 6.71 -40.87 -10.37
N LEU A 247 7.30 -40.40 -9.26
CA LEU A 247 8.38 -41.11 -8.58
C LEU A 247 7.93 -42.50 -8.09
N CYS A 248 6.69 -42.63 -7.61
CA CYS A 248 6.13 -43.92 -7.19
C CYS A 248 5.96 -44.89 -8.38
N VAL A 249 5.47 -44.39 -9.52
CA VAL A 249 5.32 -45.19 -10.75
C VAL A 249 6.69 -45.65 -11.27
N TRP A 250 7.67 -44.76 -11.32
CA TRP A 250 9.03 -45.09 -11.79
C TRP A 250 9.78 -46.01 -10.84
N ALA A 251 9.53 -45.92 -9.53
CA ALA A 251 10.04 -46.88 -8.56
C ALA A 251 9.48 -48.28 -8.82
N ALA A 252 8.18 -48.38 -9.12
CA ALA A 252 7.53 -49.66 -9.44
C ALA A 252 8.05 -50.29 -10.75
N GLU A 253 8.48 -49.47 -11.71
CA GLU A 253 9.12 -49.95 -12.95
C GLU A 253 10.63 -50.24 -12.82
N GLY A 254 11.24 -49.95 -11.66
CA GLY A 254 12.68 -50.19 -11.42
C GLY A 254 13.62 -49.12 -11.98
N TYR A 255 13.12 -47.92 -12.34
CA TYR A 255 13.92 -46.80 -12.85
C TYR A 255 14.62 -46.00 -11.75
N TYR A 256 15.42 -46.66 -10.91
CA TYR A 256 16.03 -46.05 -9.72
C TYR A 256 17.00 -44.90 -10.01
N TYR A 257 17.80 -44.98 -11.09
CA TYR A 257 18.74 -43.92 -11.45
C TYR A 257 18.03 -42.59 -11.76
N TYR A 258 16.93 -42.65 -12.53
CA TYR A 258 16.12 -41.47 -12.85
C TYR A 258 15.40 -40.93 -11.61
N LEU A 259 14.90 -41.81 -10.74
CA LEU A 259 14.29 -41.43 -9.46
C LEU A 259 15.25 -40.59 -8.63
N VAL A 260 16.48 -41.07 -8.42
CA VAL A 260 17.50 -40.36 -7.64
C VAL A 260 17.83 -39.00 -8.26
N ALA A 261 18.02 -38.93 -9.58
CA ALA A 261 18.32 -37.67 -10.27
C ALA A 261 17.20 -36.63 -10.10
N VAL A 262 15.94 -37.06 -10.26
CA VAL A 262 14.77 -36.17 -10.11
C VAL A 262 14.62 -35.70 -8.67
N VAL A 263 14.80 -36.57 -7.67
CA VAL A 263 14.75 -36.19 -6.25
C VAL A 263 15.81 -35.16 -5.92
N LEU A 264 17.06 -35.35 -6.37
CA LEU A 264 18.15 -34.41 -6.14
C LEU A 264 17.87 -33.03 -6.75
N MET A 265 17.52 -32.96 -8.04
CA MET A 265 17.19 -31.69 -8.69
C MET A 265 16.02 -30.97 -8.02
N THR A 266 15.02 -31.73 -7.59
CA THR A 266 13.81 -31.18 -6.97
C THR A 266 14.08 -30.65 -5.58
N SER A 267 14.85 -31.38 -4.77
CA SER A 267 15.26 -30.93 -3.45
C SER A 267 16.02 -29.60 -3.53
N PHE A 268 16.97 -29.48 -4.47
CA PHE A 268 17.71 -28.25 -4.71
C PHE A 268 16.79 -27.09 -5.13
N GLY A 269 15.87 -27.33 -6.08
CA GLY A 269 14.92 -26.32 -6.54
C GLY A 269 13.98 -25.81 -5.43
N VAL A 270 13.42 -26.72 -4.62
CA VAL A 270 12.53 -26.39 -3.50
C VAL A 270 13.29 -25.61 -2.43
N ILE A 271 14.48 -26.06 -2.03
CA ILE A 271 15.31 -25.39 -1.02
C ILE A 271 15.66 -23.95 -1.48
N SER A 272 16.12 -23.80 -2.71
CA SER A 272 16.46 -22.49 -3.29
C SER A 272 15.25 -21.54 -3.29
N THR A 273 14.08 -22.03 -3.71
CA THR A 273 12.83 -21.27 -3.75
C THR A 273 12.38 -20.83 -2.36
N ILE A 274 12.48 -21.70 -1.35
CA ILE A 274 12.11 -21.39 0.03
C ILE A 274 13.04 -20.34 0.63
N ILE A 275 14.36 -20.49 0.46
CA ILE A 275 15.34 -19.51 0.96
C ILE A 275 15.08 -18.14 0.32
N GLN A 276 14.88 -18.09 -0.99
CA GLN A 276 14.60 -16.84 -1.70
C GLN A 276 13.30 -16.20 -1.23
N THR A 277 12.22 -16.98 -1.10
CA THR A 277 10.92 -16.49 -0.65
C THR A 277 10.99 -15.93 0.77
N ARG A 278 11.72 -16.60 1.67
CA ARG A 278 11.92 -16.13 3.04
C ARG A 278 12.74 -14.84 3.08
N LYS A 279 13.83 -14.75 2.31
CA LYS A 279 14.64 -13.54 2.20
C LYS A 279 13.82 -12.36 1.68
N ASN A 280 12.98 -12.57 0.68
CA ASN A 280 12.07 -11.54 0.16
C ASN A 280 11.05 -11.08 1.23
N GLN A 281 10.47 -12.01 2.02
CA GLN A 281 9.56 -11.67 3.12
C GLN A 281 10.25 -10.86 4.23
N GLN A 282 11.49 -11.20 4.57
CA GLN A 282 12.29 -10.47 5.57
C GLN A 282 12.63 -9.06 5.10
N ASN A 283 13.18 -8.92 3.90
CA ASN A 283 13.51 -7.60 3.34
C ASN A 283 12.29 -6.67 3.29
N LEU A 284 11.12 -7.20 2.90
CA LEU A 284 9.88 -6.43 2.89
C LEU A 284 9.46 -6.02 4.31
N ARG A 285 9.55 -6.94 5.27
CA ARG A 285 9.23 -6.64 6.68
C ARG A 285 10.15 -5.56 7.25
N ASP A 286 11.46 -5.66 7.04
CA ASP A 286 12.44 -4.72 7.58
C ASP A 286 12.31 -3.32 6.97
N THR A 287 11.85 -3.22 5.71
CA THR A 287 11.58 -1.93 5.05
C THR A 287 10.30 -1.27 5.58
N VAL A 288 9.31 -2.07 5.98
CA VAL A 288 7.96 -1.59 6.34
C VAL A 288 7.82 -1.31 7.82
N GLN A 289 8.33 -2.23 8.66
CA GLN A 289 8.16 -2.20 10.09
C GLN A 289 9.08 -1.15 10.71
N SER A 290 8.50 -0.04 11.16
CA SER A 290 9.19 0.98 11.95
C SER A 290 8.35 1.34 13.18
N SER A 291 8.97 1.24 14.35
CA SER A 291 8.37 1.60 15.64
C SER A 291 9.26 2.59 16.36
N ASP A 292 8.65 3.57 17.01
CA ASP A 292 9.33 4.59 17.78
C ASP A 292 8.42 5.03 18.95
N VAL A 293 8.83 6.04 19.70
CA VAL A 293 8.04 6.68 20.75
C VAL A 293 7.63 8.07 20.30
N VAL A 294 6.37 8.43 20.53
CA VAL A 294 5.83 9.75 20.20
C VAL A 294 5.17 10.38 21.43
N THR A 295 5.30 11.69 21.56
CA THR A 295 4.62 12.45 22.60
C THR A 295 3.17 12.73 22.20
N VAL A 296 2.21 12.21 22.96
CA VAL A 296 0.78 12.49 22.81
C VAL A 296 0.32 13.54 23.81
N TRP A 297 -0.60 14.40 23.39
CA TRP A 297 -1.23 15.41 24.22
C TRP A 297 -2.54 14.87 24.79
N ARG A 298 -2.74 15.00 26.11
CA ARG A 298 -3.91 14.50 26.85
C ARG A 298 -4.89 15.60 27.29
N GLY A 299 -4.73 16.80 26.75
CA GLY A 299 -5.45 17.99 27.18
C GLY A 299 -4.73 18.74 28.29
N ALA A 300 -5.04 20.04 28.43
CA ALA A 300 -4.34 20.97 29.31
C ALA A 300 -2.80 20.92 29.08
N ASP A 301 -1.99 20.86 30.14
CA ASP A 301 -0.51 20.77 30.06
C ASP A 301 0.03 19.34 30.28
N LYS A 302 -0.81 18.31 30.07
CA LYS A 302 -0.40 16.90 30.24
C LYS A 302 0.08 16.29 28.93
N TYR A 303 1.30 15.75 28.96
CA TYR A 303 1.95 15.05 27.86
C TYR A 303 2.38 13.66 28.30
N GLU A 304 2.23 12.69 27.42
CA GLU A 304 2.60 11.29 27.68
C GLU A 304 3.42 10.77 26.51
N GLU A 305 4.46 9.99 26.79
CA GLU A 305 5.21 9.26 25.78
C GLU A 305 4.54 7.92 25.50
N LEU A 306 4.13 7.72 24.25
CA LEU A 306 3.42 6.53 23.81
C LEU A 306 4.16 5.87 22.65
N ALA A 307 4.24 4.53 22.66
CA ALA A 307 4.76 3.80 21.51
C ALA A 307 3.89 4.05 20.27
N THR A 308 4.51 4.31 19.12
CA THR A 308 3.81 4.63 17.86
C THR A 308 2.86 3.51 17.41
N THR A 309 3.09 2.27 17.85
CA THR A 309 2.22 1.11 17.61
C THR A 309 0.87 1.19 18.33
N LYS A 310 0.76 1.98 19.39
CA LYS A 310 -0.48 2.17 20.17
C LYS A 310 -1.31 3.36 19.71
N LEU A 311 -0.83 4.16 18.75
CA LEU A 311 -1.56 5.30 18.21
C LEU A 311 -2.88 4.88 17.59
N VAL A 312 -3.89 5.72 17.79
CA VAL A 312 -5.21 5.58 17.15
C VAL A 312 -5.63 6.87 16.46
N PRO A 313 -6.53 6.80 15.47
CA PRO A 313 -7.12 8.00 14.91
C PRO A 313 -7.74 8.87 16.02
N GLY A 314 -7.50 10.17 15.98
CA GLY A 314 -7.96 11.17 16.96
C GLY A 314 -6.99 11.48 18.09
N ASP A 315 -5.90 10.73 18.23
CA ASP A 315 -4.79 11.14 19.09
C ASP A 315 -4.19 12.45 18.58
N VAL A 316 -3.83 13.34 19.50
CA VAL A 316 -3.11 14.57 19.17
C VAL A 316 -1.65 14.36 19.53
N ILE A 317 -0.79 14.33 18.52
CA ILE A 317 0.66 14.16 18.67
C ILE A 317 1.37 15.52 18.64
N ILE A 318 2.46 15.61 19.39
CA ILE A 318 3.38 16.74 19.35
C ILE A 318 4.55 16.39 18.44
N ILE A 319 4.79 17.24 17.44
CA ILE A 319 5.92 17.06 16.53
C ILE A 319 7.16 17.72 17.15
N PRO A 320 8.26 16.98 17.39
CA PRO A 320 9.45 17.53 18.00
C PRO A 320 10.10 18.64 17.17
N PRO A 321 10.67 19.69 17.81
CA PRO A 321 11.33 20.78 17.10
C PRO A 321 12.49 20.36 16.17
N HIS A 322 13.19 19.28 16.53
CA HIS A 322 14.33 18.75 15.80
C HIS A 322 13.95 17.72 14.73
N GLY A 323 12.65 17.57 14.44
CA GLY A 323 12.14 16.60 13.47
C GLY A 323 11.91 15.21 14.05
N CYS A 324 11.20 14.38 13.28
CA CYS A 324 10.89 12.99 13.59
C CYS A 324 10.44 12.26 12.32
N ASP A 325 10.47 10.93 12.34
CA ASP A 325 9.84 10.14 11.29
C ASP A 325 8.35 9.97 11.59
N MET A 326 7.49 10.14 10.58
CA MET A 326 6.05 10.01 10.74
C MET A 326 5.63 8.54 10.69
N HIS A 327 4.94 8.05 11.72
CA HIS A 327 4.44 6.67 11.80
C HIS A 327 2.93 6.52 11.54
N CYS A 328 2.25 7.61 11.21
CA CYS A 328 0.82 7.65 10.89
C CYS A 328 0.53 8.80 9.92
N ASP A 329 -0.65 8.80 9.29
CA ASP A 329 -1.10 9.99 8.57
C ASP A 329 -1.80 10.92 9.57
N ALA A 330 -1.37 12.17 9.65
CA ALA A 330 -1.86 13.16 10.61
C ALA A 330 -2.05 14.52 9.93
N VAL A 331 -2.95 15.35 10.44
CA VAL A 331 -3.14 16.73 9.94
C VAL A 331 -2.67 17.73 10.98
N LEU A 332 -1.91 18.74 10.53
CA LEU A 332 -1.38 19.80 11.39
C LEU A 332 -2.50 20.70 11.89
N LEU A 333 -2.52 20.92 13.21
CA LEU A 333 -3.46 21.83 13.88
C LEU A 333 -2.79 23.16 14.26
N SER A 334 -1.51 23.14 14.64
CA SER A 334 -0.74 24.34 14.99
C SER A 334 0.68 24.26 14.45
N GLY A 335 1.25 25.43 14.11
CA GLY A 335 2.61 25.55 13.58
C GLY A 335 2.76 25.14 12.11
N THR A 336 4.01 25.08 11.66
CA THR A 336 4.38 24.60 10.32
C THR A 336 5.48 23.55 10.42
N CYS A 337 5.54 22.66 9.44
CA CYS A 337 6.55 21.60 9.37
C CYS A 337 7.23 21.61 8.02
N ILE A 338 8.53 21.33 8.00
CA ILE A 338 9.27 21.09 6.78
C ILE A 338 9.51 19.59 6.69
N VAL A 339 9.02 18.98 5.63
CA VAL A 339 8.88 17.52 5.50
C VAL A 339 9.58 17.05 4.25
N ASN A 340 10.30 15.94 4.34
CA ASN A 340 10.78 15.20 3.19
C ASN A 340 9.80 14.06 2.87
N GLU A 341 9.15 14.14 1.71
CA GLU A 341 8.15 13.16 1.25
C GLU A 341 8.70 12.13 0.25
N SER A 342 10.03 12.06 0.09
CA SER A 342 10.69 11.21 -0.92
C SER A 342 10.34 9.73 -0.86
N MET A 343 10.01 9.19 0.32
CA MET A 343 9.59 7.79 0.44
C MET A 343 8.27 7.51 -0.31
N LEU A 344 7.38 8.52 -0.43
CA LEU A 344 6.06 8.37 -1.03
C LEU A 344 5.99 8.93 -2.45
N THR A 345 6.62 10.10 -2.69
CA THR A 345 6.57 10.77 -3.99
C THR A 345 7.78 10.43 -4.87
N GLY A 346 8.88 9.95 -4.28
CA GLY A 346 10.17 9.82 -4.97
C GLY A 346 10.95 11.14 -5.04
N GLU A 347 10.31 12.28 -4.84
CA GLU A 347 10.92 13.60 -4.95
C GLU A 347 11.67 13.97 -3.66
N SER A 348 12.94 14.36 -3.78
CA SER A 348 13.80 14.68 -2.62
C SER A 348 13.67 16.12 -2.11
N VAL A 349 12.83 16.95 -2.74
CA VAL A 349 12.66 18.36 -2.39
C VAL A 349 11.82 18.48 -1.11
N PRO A 350 12.30 19.16 -0.05
CA PRO A 350 11.51 19.38 1.14
C PRO A 350 10.27 20.24 0.87
N VAL A 351 9.13 19.81 1.41
CA VAL A 351 7.85 20.51 1.29
C VAL A 351 7.50 21.18 2.61
N ASN A 352 7.03 22.43 2.54
CA ASN A 352 6.54 23.15 3.71
C ASN A 352 5.05 22.89 3.92
N LYS A 353 4.69 22.35 5.07
CA LYS A 353 3.32 22.03 5.49
C LYS A 353 2.84 23.04 6.52
N THR A 354 1.63 23.53 6.36
CA THR A 354 1.03 24.56 7.23
C THR A 354 -0.12 23.99 8.04
N SER A 355 -0.45 24.61 9.18
CA SER A 355 -1.60 24.23 9.98
C SER A 355 -2.91 24.34 9.19
N LEU A 356 -3.81 23.39 9.38
CA LEU A 356 -5.14 23.36 8.77
C LEU A 356 -5.92 24.63 9.14
N PRO A 357 -6.48 25.38 8.18
CA PRO A 357 -7.32 26.53 8.48
C PRO A 357 -8.55 26.15 9.30
N ARG A 358 -8.85 26.92 10.36
CA ARG A 358 -10.01 26.69 11.22
C ARG A 358 -11.30 27.23 10.58
N LEU A 359 -11.79 26.54 9.54
CA LEU A 359 -13.01 26.89 8.82
C LEU A 359 -14.20 26.07 9.33
N THR A 360 -15.30 26.74 9.66
CA THR A 360 -16.57 26.13 10.07
C THR A 360 -17.39 25.69 8.87
N GLY A 361 -17.98 24.50 8.91
CA GLY A 361 -18.87 23.99 7.85
C GLY A 361 -18.18 23.47 6.59
N VAL A 362 -16.84 23.56 6.50
CA VAL A 362 -16.05 23.00 5.39
C VAL A 362 -15.53 21.62 5.80
N VAL A 363 -15.82 20.60 4.99
CA VAL A 363 -15.35 19.23 5.19
C VAL A 363 -13.86 19.15 4.85
N TYR A 364 -13.09 18.37 5.61
CA TYR A 364 -11.71 18.06 5.27
C TYR A 364 -11.66 17.15 4.04
N ASP A 365 -10.87 17.53 3.04
CA ASP A 365 -10.65 16.71 1.84
C ASP A 365 -9.16 16.32 1.75
N PRO A 366 -8.82 15.02 1.77
CA PRO A 366 -7.44 14.55 1.63
C PRO A 366 -6.69 15.09 0.39
N LYS A 367 -7.41 15.43 -0.69
CA LYS A 367 -6.81 15.94 -1.94
C LYS A 367 -6.53 17.44 -1.86
N GLU A 368 -7.48 18.23 -1.37
CA GLU A 368 -7.33 19.69 -1.27
C GLU A 368 -6.44 20.09 -0.08
N ASP A 369 -6.53 19.36 1.04
CA ASP A 369 -5.81 19.64 2.28
C ASP A 369 -4.47 18.89 2.40
N ILE A 370 -3.89 18.49 1.26
CA ILE A 370 -2.60 17.79 1.20
C ILE A 370 -1.44 18.60 1.81
N ASN A 371 -1.50 19.94 1.70
CA ASN A 371 -0.52 20.87 2.26
C ASN A 371 -0.59 20.98 3.79
N HIS A 372 -1.63 20.43 4.40
CA HIS A 372 -1.84 20.40 5.85
C HIS A 372 -1.60 19.01 6.45
N THR A 373 -1.37 18.01 5.60
CA THR A 373 -1.31 16.60 5.97
C THR A 373 0.13 16.10 5.97
N LEU A 374 0.51 15.43 7.05
CA LEU A 374 1.77 14.71 7.25
C LEU A 374 1.51 13.22 7.02
N PHE A 375 2.31 12.56 6.18
CA PHE A 375 2.07 11.17 5.81
C PHE A 375 3.01 10.19 6.50
N CYS A 376 2.52 8.99 6.77
CA CYS A 376 3.32 7.89 7.31
C CYS A 376 4.50 7.56 6.38
N GLY A 377 5.71 7.43 6.92
CA GLY A 377 6.95 7.17 6.19
C GLY A 377 7.69 8.43 5.71
N THR A 378 7.10 9.62 5.89
CA THR A 378 7.78 10.89 5.60
C THR A 378 8.61 11.34 6.81
N LYS A 379 9.67 12.12 6.55
CA LYS A 379 10.55 12.63 7.61
C LYS A 379 10.29 14.11 7.83
N VAL A 380 9.81 14.47 9.02
CA VAL A 380 9.80 15.88 9.45
C VAL A 380 11.25 16.26 9.74
N ILE A 381 11.76 17.22 8.97
CA ILE A 381 13.12 17.75 9.13
C ILE A 381 13.15 18.74 10.30
N GLN A 382 12.16 19.61 10.36
CA GLN A 382 12.09 20.69 11.32
C GLN A 382 10.65 21.17 11.47
N THR A 383 10.29 21.62 12.67
CA THR A 383 9.04 22.35 12.91
C THR A 383 9.31 23.81 13.19
N ARG A 384 8.39 24.68 12.82
CA ARG A 384 8.40 26.10 13.15
C ARG A 384 7.08 26.46 13.84
N PHE A 385 7.15 27.35 14.82
CA PHE A 385 5.99 27.81 15.58
C PHE A 385 6.14 29.27 15.97
N TYR A 386 5.01 29.89 16.31
CA TYR A 386 4.96 31.26 16.82
C TYR A 386 4.82 31.25 18.34
N GLY A 387 5.60 32.08 19.03
CA GLY A 387 5.62 32.12 20.50
C GLY A 387 6.11 30.80 21.10
N ASN A 388 5.49 30.37 22.20
CA ASN A 388 5.87 29.15 22.92
C ASN A 388 4.91 27.96 22.64
N GLU A 389 4.13 28.03 21.55
CA GLU A 389 3.13 27.02 21.22
C GLU A 389 3.77 25.80 20.56
N LYS A 390 3.55 24.61 21.10
CA LYS A 390 4.04 23.36 20.49
C LYS A 390 3.31 23.07 19.17
N VAL A 391 4.01 22.47 18.22
CA VAL A 391 3.44 22.03 16.94
C VAL A 391 2.62 20.75 17.16
N ARG A 392 1.32 20.83 16.88
CA ARG A 392 0.35 19.77 17.14
C ARG A 392 -0.20 19.23 15.83
N ALA A 393 -0.41 17.92 15.77
CA ALA A 393 -1.11 17.26 14.69
C ALA A 393 -2.10 16.23 15.23
N VAL A 394 -3.25 16.06 14.58
CA VAL A 394 -4.21 15.01 14.94
C VAL A 394 -4.08 13.83 13.98
N VAL A 395 -4.02 12.62 14.53
CA VAL A 395 -3.89 11.38 13.77
C VAL A 395 -5.18 11.13 12.99
N LEU A 396 -5.08 11.02 11.66
CA LEU A 396 -6.20 10.72 10.78
C LEU A 396 -6.33 9.22 10.52
N ARG A 397 -5.23 8.57 10.14
CA ARG A 397 -5.19 7.17 9.69
C ARG A 397 -3.99 6.45 10.30
N THR A 398 -4.17 5.17 10.61
CA THR A 398 -3.16 4.28 11.19
C THR A 398 -3.08 2.95 10.42
N GLY A 399 -1.95 2.26 10.53
CA GLY A 399 -1.71 0.94 9.91
C GLY A 399 -1.98 0.92 8.40
N PHE A 400 -2.72 -0.10 7.93
CA PHE A 400 -3.07 -0.30 6.51
C PHE A 400 -4.00 0.77 5.91
N LEU A 401 -4.54 1.69 6.71
CA LEU A 401 -5.33 2.83 6.20
C LEU A 401 -4.44 4.00 5.73
N THR A 402 -3.20 4.08 6.21
CA THR A 402 -2.24 5.14 5.82
C THR A 402 -1.83 5.03 4.34
N ALA A 403 -1.28 6.12 3.79
CA ALA A 403 -0.70 6.12 2.44
C ALA A 403 0.39 5.02 2.28
N LYS A 404 1.36 4.95 3.20
CA LYS A 404 2.38 3.88 3.25
C LYS A 404 1.75 2.49 3.34
N GLY A 405 0.78 2.30 4.23
CA GLY A 405 0.07 1.03 4.40
C GLY A 405 -0.68 0.57 3.15
N SER A 406 -1.27 1.50 2.40
CA SER A 406 -1.93 1.22 1.13
C SER A 406 -0.94 0.71 0.07
N LEU A 407 0.24 1.36 -0.07
CA LEU A 407 1.30 0.91 -0.97
C LEU A 407 1.77 -0.51 -0.62
N VAL A 408 2.05 -0.78 0.65
CA VAL A 408 2.46 -2.11 1.12
C VAL A 408 1.37 -3.15 0.87
N ARG A 409 0.10 -2.80 1.07
CA ARG A 409 -1.03 -3.69 0.76
C ARG A 409 -1.07 -4.05 -0.72
N SER A 410 -0.87 -3.10 -1.63
CA SER A 410 -0.81 -3.35 -3.07
C SER A 410 0.36 -4.27 -3.47
N ILE A 411 1.48 -4.22 -2.74
CA ILE A 411 2.60 -5.15 -2.92
C ILE A 411 2.22 -6.57 -2.44
N MET A 412 1.50 -6.70 -1.32
CA MET A 412 1.09 -8.00 -0.78
C MET A 412 -0.08 -8.66 -1.53
N TYR A 413 -0.97 -7.85 -2.09
CA TYR A 413 -2.14 -8.28 -2.85
C TYR A 413 -2.12 -7.66 -4.27
N PRO A 414 -1.11 -8.02 -5.09
CA PRO A 414 -1.01 -7.47 -6.43
C PRO A 414 -2.19 -7.93 -7.29
N PRO A 415 -2.64 -7.10 -8.25
CA PRO A 415 -3.66 -7.52 -9.20
C PRO A 415 -3.19 -8.76 -9.97
N PRO A 416 -4.11 -9.68 -10.32
CA PRO A 416 -3.76 -10.85 -11.11
C PRO A 416 -3.25 -10.39 -12.48
N ALA A 417 -1.97 -10.62 -12.75
CA ALA A 417 -1.41 -10.33 -14.07
C ALA A 417 -1.86 -11.37 -15.10
N ASP A 418 -2.16 -10.92 -16.31
CA ASP A 418 -2.56 -11.76 -17.44
C ASP A 418 -1.36 -12.58 -17.92
N PHE A 419 -1.13 -13.74 -17.30
CA PHE A 419 -0.09 -14.65 -17.73
C PHE A 419 -0.57 -15.46 -18.92
N LYS A 420 -0.46 -14.86 -20.12
CA LYS A 420 -0.53 -15.60 -21.40
C LYS A 420 0.33 -16.85 -21.36
N PHE A 421 1.50 -16.78 -20.72
CA PHE A 421 2.39 -17.92 -20.50
C PHE A 421 1.72 -19.09 -19.77
N ASP A 422 0.97 -18.84 -18.70
CA ASP A 422 0.27 -19.90 -17.96
C ASP A 422 -0.90 -20.45 -18.80
N GLN A 423 -1.61 -19.58 -19.54
CA GLN A 423 -2.68 -19.98 -20.45
C GLN A 423 -2.16 -20.89 -21.58
N ASP A 424 -1.04 -20.53 -22.19
CA ASP A 424 -0.43 -21.34 -23.25
C ASP A 424 0.18 -22.62 -22.70
N SER A 425 0.71 -22.60 -21.47
CA SER A 425 1.12 -23.81 -20.76
C SER A 425 -0.04 -24.80 -20.60
N TYR A 426 -1.28 -24.33 -20.36
CA TYR A 426 -2.45 -25.22 -20.33
C TYR A 426 -2.78 -25.85 -21.66
N LYS A 427 -2.72 -25.07 -22.75
CA LYS A 427 -2.96 -25.59 -24.10
C LYS A 427 -1.91 -26.64 -24.44
N PHE A 428 -0.65 -26.37 -24.12
CA PHE A 428 0.47 -27.29 -24.32
C PHE A 428 0.28 -28.60 -23.54
N ILE A 429 -0.03 -28.53 -22.24
CA ILE A 429 -0.33 -29.70 -21.42
C ILE A 429 -1.55 -30.47 -21.96
N GLY A 430 -2.60 -29.76 -22.40
CA GLY A 430 -3.79 -30.37 -22.99
C GLY A 430 -3.48 -31.15 -24.28
N ILE A 431 -2.62 -30.60 -25.14
CA ILE A 431 -2.16 -31.29 -26.36
C ILE A 431 -1.33 -32.53 -26.01
N LEU A 432 -0.39 -32.41 -25.07
CA LEU A 432 0.41 -33.55 -24.59
C LEU A 432 -0.47 -34.65 -23.98
N ALA A 433 -1.49 -34.28 -23.20
CA ALA A 433 -2.44 -35.22 -22.62
C ALA A 433 -3.26 -35.93 -23.69
N ALA A 434 -3.66 -35.24 -24.77
CA ALA A 434 -4.35 -35.86 -25.90
C ALA A 434 -3.45 -36.89 -26.63
N ILE A 435 -2.19 -36.53 -26.89
CA ILE A 435 -1.21 -37.46 -27.50
C ILE A 435 -1.00 -38.68 -26.61
N ALA A 436 -0.83 -38.48 -25.29
CA ALA A 436 -0.66 -39.58 -24.35
C ALA A 436 -1.92 -40.45 -24.23
N ALA A 437 -3.12 -39.88 -24.32
CA ALA A 437 -4.36 -40.65 -24.34
C ALA A 437 -4.45 -41.56 -25.57
N ILE A 438 -4.05 -41.07 -26.75
CA ILE A 438 -3.98 -41.89 -27.98
C ILE A 438 -2.96 -43.01 -27.81
N GLY A 439 -1.75 -42.70 -27.33
CA GLY A 439 -0.71 -43.70 -27.08
C GLY A 439 -1.12 -44.72 -26.02
N PHE A 440 -1.86 -44.29 -25.01
CA PHE A 440 -2.43 -45.15 -23.97
C PHE A 440 -3.46 -46.12 -24.54
N ILE A 441 -4.43 -45.65 -25.32
CA ILE A 441 -5.45 -46.51 -25.95
C ILE A 441 -4.77 -47.53 -26.87
N TYR A 442 -3.82 -47.09 -27.71
CA TYR A 442 -3.07 -47.98 -28.60
C TYR A 442 -2.32 -49.08 -27.83
N THR A 443 -1.60 -48.70 -26.77
CA THR A 443 -0.85 -49.63 -25.94
C THR A 443 -1.78 -50.60 -25.20
N LEU A 444 -2.92 -50.12 -24.72
CA LEU A 444 -3.93 -50.94 -24.04
C LEU A 444 -4.49 -52.01 -24.98
N VAL A 445 -4.89 -51.64 -26.19
CA VAL A 445 -5.41 -52.59 -27.21
C VAL A 445 -4.36 -53.65 -27.54
N LEU A 446 -3.14 -53.23 -27.88
CA LEU A 446 -2.07 -54.17 -28.27
C LEU A 446 -1.71 -55.15 -27.14
N LYS A 447 -1.71 -54.70 -25.89
CA LYS A 447 -1.39 -55.55 -24.74
C LYS A 447 -2.52 -56.52 -24.38
N ILE A 448 -3.78 -56.12 -24.56
CA ILE A 448 -4.94 -57.00 -24.40
C ILE A 448 -4.90 -58.11 -25.46
N GLU A 449 -4.62 -57.77 -26.72
CA GLU A 449 -4.47 -58.76 -27.80
C GLU A 449 -3.37 -59.78 -27.52
N ARG A 450 -2.27 -59.34 -26.88
CA ARG A 450 -1.14 -60.19 -26.49
C ARG A 450 -1.31 -60.94 -25.18
N SER A 451 -2.48 -60.85 -24.53
CA SER A 451 -2.80 -61.55 -23.27
C SER A 451 -1.79 -61.32 -22.13
N ILE A 452 -1.26 -60.09 -22.02
CA ILE A 452 -0.31 -59.70 -20.97
C ILE A 452 -1.05 -59.53 -19.64
N ALA A 453 -0.38 -59.83 -18.51
CA ALA A 453 -0.94 -59.67 -17.18
C ALA A 453 -1.43 -58.23 -16.91
N ALA A 454 -2.63 -58.11 -16.32
CA ALA A 454 -3.28 -56.82 -16.09
C ALA A 454 -2.45 -55.84 -15.25
N GLY A 455 -1.61 -56.34 -14.33
CA GLY A 455 -0.69 -55.52 -13.54
C GLY A 455 0.34 -54.79 -14.40
N ASP A 456 0.96 -55.48 -15.36
CA ASP A 456 1.97 -54.90 -16.27
C ASP A 456 1.34 -53.97 -17.31
N VAL A 457 0.07 -54.18 -17.63
CA VAL A 457 -0.73 -53.25 -18.44
C VAL A 457 -0.99 -51.98 -17.63
N ALA A 458 -1.39 -52.11 -16.36
CA ALA A 458 -1.69 -50.99 -15.49
C ALA A 458 -0.45 -50.13 -15.16
N ILE A 459 0.69 -50.72 -14.84
CA ILE A 459 1.91 -49.95 -14.53
C ILE A 459 2.37 -49.16 -15.77
N LYS A 460 2.36 -49.80 -16.95
CA LYS A 460 2.72 -49.12 -18.22
C LYS A 460 1.72 -48.06 -18.66
N ALA A 461 0.45 -48.22 -18.30
CA ALA A 461 -0.57 -47.19 -18.48
C ALA A 461 -0.27 -45.93 -17.67
N LEU A 462 0.13 -46.12 -16.40
CA LEU A 462 0.47 -45.03 -15.51
C LEU A 462 1.74 -44.31 -15.97
N ASP A 463 2.74 -45.04 -16.47
CA ASP A 463 3.98 -44.44 -17.01
C ASP A 463 3.70 -43.46 -18.16
N LEU A 464 2.83 -43.82 -19.11
CA LEU A 464 2.39 -42.94 -20.21
C LEU A 464 1.78 -41.61 -19.73
N ILE A 465 1.04 -41.64 -18.61
CA ILE A 465 0.48 -40.43 -17.99
C ILE A 465 1.59 -39.57 -17.37
N THR A 466 2.61 -40.19 -16.77
CA THR A 466 3.72 -39.48 -16.13
C THR A 466 4.63 -38.75 -17.11
N ILE A 467 4.74 -39.23 -18.35
CA ILE A 467 5.54 -38.62 -19.43
C ILE A 467 4.98 -37.26 -19.89
N VAL A 468 3.66 -37.05 -19.75
CA VAL A 468 2.95 -35.82 -20.20
C VAL A 468 3.47 -34.56 -19.51
N ILE A 469 3.88 -34.67 -18.24
CA ILE A 469 4.31 -33.52 -17.44
C ILE A 469 5.77 -33.76 -17.02
N PRO A 470 6.74 -33.13 -17.71
CA PRO A 470 8.14 -33.30 -17.37
C PRO A 470 8.40 -32.84 -15.92
N PRO A 471 8.96 -33.71 -15.06
CA PRO A 471 9.23 -33.36 -13.66
C PRO A 471 10.23 -32.20 -13.54
N ALA A 472 11.08 -32.00 -14.55
CA ALA A 472 12.06 -30.92 -14.60
C ALA A 472 11.46 -29.54 -14.97
N LEU A 473 10.22 -29.48 -15.46
CA LEU A 473 9.67 -28.26 -16.05
C LEU A 473 9.61 -27.08 -15.05
N PRO A 474 9.08 -27.20 -13.82
CA PRO A 474 9.01 -26.08 -12.89
C PRO A 474 10.35 -25.71 -12.28
N ALA A 475 11.24 -26.68 -12.11
CA ALA A 475 12.63 -26.39 -11.72
C ALA A 475 13.29 -25.53 -12.81
N ALA A 476 13.16 -25.90 -14.09
CA ALA A 476 13.67 -25.12 -15.21
C ALA A 476 13.05 -23.72 -15.28
N LEU A 477 11.73 -23.59 -15.10
CA LEU A 477 11.04 -22.30 -15.07
C LEU A 477 11.51 -21.41 -13.92
N THR A 478 11.79 -22.00 -12.76
CA THR A 478 12.28 -21.28 -11.58
C THR A 478 13.71 -20.81 -11.79
N VAL A 479 14.59 -21.69 -12.26
CA VAL A 479 15.99 -21.36 -12.57
C VAL A 479 16.06 -20.27 -13.65
N GLY A 480 15.23 -20.36 -14.69
CA GLY A 480 15.14 -19.32 -15.73
C GLY A 480 14.77 -17.96 -15.16
N LYS A 481 13.77 -17.90 -14.27
CA LYS A 481 13.38 -16.65 -13.58
C LYS A 481 14.49 -16.11 -12.68
N LEU A 482 15.17 -16.98 -11.93
CA LEU A 482 16.28 -16.59 -11.05
C LEU A 482 17.46 -16.04 -11.84
N TYR A 483 17.81 -16.67 -12.95
CA TYR A 483 18.87 -16.17 -13.84
C TYR A 483 18.53 -14.78 -14.40
N ALA A 484 17.30 -14.60 -14.88
CA ALA A 484 16.83 -13.31 -15.36
C ALA A 484 16.85 -12.23 -14.27
N GLN A 485 16.43 -12.57 -13.04
CA GLN A 485 16.46 -11.67 -11.90
C GLN A 485 17.90 -11.26 -11.53
N ASN A 486 18.84 -12.21 -11.46
CA ASN A 486 20.24 -11.92 -11.15
C ASN A 486 20.88 -11.02 -12.23
N ARG A 487 20.55 -11.26 -13.51
CA ARG A 487 21.01 -10.42 -14.62
C ARG A 487 20.49 -8.98 -14.50
N LEU A 488 19.20 -8.81 -14.16
CA LEU A 488 18.61 -7.48 -13.94
C LEU A 488 19.25 -6.77 -12.74
N GLN A 489 19.52 -7.50 -11.67
CA GLN A 489 20.19 -6.95 -10.48
C GLN A 489 21.60 -6.46 -10.78
N ALA A 490 22.35 -7.15 -11.65
CA ALA A 490 23.67 -6.67 -12.11
C ALA A 490 23.57 -5.30 -12.82
N CYS A 491 22.43 -4.99 -13.44
CA CYS A 491 22.11 -3.69 -14.02
C CYS A 491 21.44 -2.71 -13.03
N LYS A 492 21.47 -2.98 -11.72
CA LYS A 492 20.78 -2.21 -10.66
C LYS A 492 19.25 -2.17 -10.80
N ILE A 493 18.65 -3.11 -11.53
CA ILE A 493 17.19 -3.24 -11.67
C ILE A 493 16.71 -4.31 -10.69
N TYR A 494 16.03 -3.88 -9.63
CA TYR A 494 15.54 -4.77 -8.58
C TYR A 494 14.07 -5.16 -8.84
N CYS A 495 13.82 -6.45 -9.02
CA CYS A 495 12.47 -6.95 -9.24
C CYS A 495 11.89 -7.53 -7.94
N ILE A 496 10.82 -6.90 -7.42
CA ILE A 496 10.12 -7.37 -6.20
C ILE A 496 9.23 -8.59 -6.52
N ASN A 497 8.61 -8.62 -7.70
CA ASN A 497 7.74 -9.71 -8.15
C ASN A 497 8.31 -10.34 -9.43
N SER A 498 9.04 -11.46 -9.28
CA SER A 498 9.71 -12.16 -10.39
C SER A 498 8.77 -12.61 -11.51
N ARG A 499 7.45 -12.68 -11.28
CA ARG A 499 6.47 -12.97 -12.33
C ARG A 499 6.35 -11.83 -13.35
N VAL A 500 6.56 -10.58 -12.93
CA VAL A 500 6.46 -9.38 -13.80
C VAL A 500 7.58 -9.36 -14.85
N ILE A 501 8.70 -10.04 -14.61
CA ILE A 501 9.83 -10.13 -15.56
C ILE A 501 9.37 -10.65 -16.92
N ASN A 502 8.54 -11.70 -16.94
CA ASN A 502 8.02 -12.26 -18.19
C ASN A 502 7.00 -11.32 -18.87
N VAL A 503 6.20 -10.60 -18.08
CA VAL A 503 5.20 -9.65 -18.59
C VAL A 503 5.89 -8.47 -19.27
N ALA A 504 6.99 -7.96 -18.69
CA ALA A 504 7.77 -6.86 -19.22
C ALA A 504 8.29 -7.11 -20.65
N GLY A 505 8.54 -8.37 -21.03
CA GLY A 505 8.92 -8.74 -22.40
C GLY A 505 7.78 -8.74 -23.43
N SER A 506 6.53 -8.57 -22.98
CA SER A 506 5.32 -8.67 -23.82
C SER A 506 4.48 -7.39 -23.86
N ILE A 507 5.02 -6.29 -23.34
CA ILE A 507 4.35 -4.99 -23.33
C ILE A 507 4.31 -4.39 -24.74
N ASN A 508 3.21 -3.72 -25.08
CA ASN A 508 2.99 -3.06 -26.37
C ASN A 508 2.87 -1.53 -26.26
N CYS A 509 2.76 -1.01 -25.04
CA CYS A 509 2.67 0.41 -24.73
C CYS A 509 3.53 0.67 -23.49
N VAL A 510 4.35 1.72 -23.54
CA VAL A 510 5.13 2.20 -22.41
C VAL A 510 4.65 3.61 -22.11
N CYS A 511 4.00 3.77 -20.96
CA CYS A 511 3.63 5.08 -20.45
C CYS A 511 4.78 5.61 -19.62
N PHE A 512 5.30 6.78 -19.99
CA PHE A 512 6.31 7.47 -19.21
C PHE A 512 5.65 8.58 -18.41
N ASP A 513 5.93 8.63 -17.11
CA ASP A 513 5.75 9.86 -16.36
C ASP A 513 6.83 10.87 -16.79
N LYS A 514 6.56 12.17 -16.68
CA LYS A 514 7.51 13.21 -17.08
C LYS A 514 8.54 13.45 -15.97
N THR A 515 8.05 13.92 -14.83
CA THR A 515 8.88 14.39 -13.71
C THR A 515 9.48 13.19 -12.98
N GLY A 516 10.77 13.24 -12.64
CA GLY A 516 11.48 12.15 -11.96
C GLY A 516 11.68 10.87 -12.80
N THR A 517 11.23 10.84 -14.05
CA THR A 517 11.40 9.71 -14.98
C THR A 517 12.10 10.13 -16.28
N LEU A 518 11.51 11.05 -17.04
CA LEU A 518 12.12 11.57 -18.27
C LEU A 518 13.02 12.78 -18.00
N THR A 519 12.72 13.53 -16.94
CA THR A 519 13.53 14.66 -16.47
C THR A 519 14.16 14.32 -15.12
N GLU A 520 15.35 14.86 -14.87
CA GLU A 520 15.96 14.83 -13.54
C GLU A 520 15.07 15.58 -12.53
N ASP A 521 15.22 15.23 -11.25
CA ASP A 521 14.54 15.93 -10.17
C ASP A 521 15.15 17.32 -9.95
N GLY A 522 14.28 18.31 -9.79
CA GLY A 522 14.66 19.69 -9.56
C GLY A 522 14.46 20.57 -10.79
N LEU A 523 14.86 21.82 -10.63
CA LEU A 523 14.79 22.83 -11.67
C LEU A 523 16.23 23.31 -11.93
N ASP A 524 16.47 23.82 -13.12
CA ASP A 524 17.69 24.58 -13.39
C ASP A 524 17.34 25.86 -14.13
N MET A 525 18.11 26.91 -13.89
CA MET A 525 17.87 28.18 -14.55
C MET A 525 18.48 28.13 -15.96
N TRP A 526 17.62 28.16 -16.98
CA TRP A 526 18.10 28.26 -18.37
C TRP A 526 18.68 29.64 -18.71
N GLY A 527 18.11 30.70 -18.11
CA GLY A 527 18.56 32.08 -18.27
C GLY A 527 17.48 33.09 -17.90
N VAL A 528 17.80 34.37 -18.06
CA VAL A 528 16.86 35.49 -17.85
C VAL A 528 16.60 36.24 -19.15
N LEU A 529 15.40 36.81 -19.29
CA LEU A 529 15.08 37.74 -20.37
C LEU A 529 14.85 39.14 -19.78
N PRO A 530 15.83 40.06 -19.87
CA PRO A 530 15.62 41.42 -19.42
C PRO A 530 14.61 42.13 -20.32
N VAL A 531 13.82 43.01 -19.72
CA VAL A 531 12.83 43.85 -20.41
C VAL A 531 13.34 45.28 -20.38
N GLU A 532 13.63 45.81 -21.57
CA GLU A 532 13.97 47.22 -21.78
C GLU A 532 13.03 47.78 -22.83
N GLU A 533 12.58 49.03 -22.66
CA GLU A 533 11.67 49.71 -23.61
C GLU A 533 10.42 48.89 -23.98
N ARG A 534 9.90 48.09 -23.03
CA ARG A 534 8.75 47.17 -23.22
C ARG A 534 8.98 46.06 -24.26
N ARG A 535 10.23 45.68 -24.51
CA ARG A 535 10.60 44.55 -25.39
C ARG A 535 11.49 43.56 -24.64
N PHE A 536 11.31 42.27 -24.91
CA PHE A 536 12.21 41.22 -24.41
C PHE A 536 13.53 41.27 -25.19
N LYS A 537 14.66 41.31 -24.48
CA LYS A 537 15.98 41.14 -25.07
C LYS A 537 16.33 39.67 -25.27
N VAL A 538 17.48 39.42 -25.89
CA VAL A 538 18.07 38.09 -26.02
C VAL A 538 18.27 37.50 -24.62
N ALA A 539 17.95 36.22 -24.47
CA ALA A 539 18.10 35.54 -23.20
C ALA A 539 19.57 35.49 -22.76
N VAL A 540 19.83 35.93 -21.53
CA VAL A 540 21.14 35.89 -20.89
C VAL A 540 21.19 34.62 -20.05
N LYS A 541 22.03 33.66 -20.46
CA LYS A 541 22.18 32.38 -19.73
C LYS A 541 23.01 32.52 -18.45
N ASP A 542 24.02 33.39 -18.48
CA ASP A 542 24.89 33.65 -17.34
C ASP A 542 24.43 34.93 -16.61
N THR A 543 23.72 34.71 -15.51
CA THR A 543 23.17 35.77 -14.65
C THR A 543 24.23 36.62 -13.95
N THR A 544 25.49 36.16 -13.86
CA THR A 544 26.58 36.97 -13.29
C THR A 544 26.97 38.16 -14.18
N GLN A 545 26.62 38.07 -15.48
CA GLN A 545 26.85 39.14 -16.46
C GLN A 545 25.81 40.27 -16.35
N LEU A 546 24.70 40.03 -15.64
CA LEU A 546 23.70 41.04 -15.31
C LEU A 546 24.26 41.97 -14.22
N LYS A 547 25.16 42.88 -14.58
CA LYS A 547 25.75 43.80 -13.60
C LYS A 547 24.66 44.75 -13.07
N ARG A 548 24.17 44.46 -11.86
CA ARG A 548 23.42 45.40 -10.99
C ARG A 548 22.13 45.97 -11.61
N GLU A 549 21.44 45.17 -12.44
CA GLU A 549 20.11 45.55 -12.93
C GLU A 549 19.03 45.26 -11.88
N PRO A 550 17.91 46.02 -11.86
CA PRO A 550 16.76 45.76 -10.97
C PRO A 550 16.27 44.31 -10.98
N LEU A 551 16.50 43.60 -12.09
CA LEU A 551 16.18 42.18 -12.24
C LEU A 551 17.00 41.28 -11.29
N GLN A 552 18.31 41.51 -11.17
CA GLN A 552 19.18 40.73 -10.27
C GLN A 552 18.81 40.97 -8.80
N LEU A 553 18.48 42.21 -8.44
CA LEU A 553 18.01 42.57 -7.09
C LEU A 553 16.65 41.93 -6.79
N GLY A 554 15.74 41.90 -7.78
CA GLY A 554 14.45 41.22 -7.67
C GLY A 554 14.61 39.72 -7.43
N MET A 555 15.46 39.05 -8.21
CA MET A 555 15.78 37.63 -8.05
C MET A 555 16.37 37.31 -6.67
N ALA A 556 17.22 38.18 -6.13
CA ALA A 556 17.86 37.99 -4.83
C ALA A 556 16.95 38.31 -3.63
N SER A 557 15.88 39.11 -3.78
CA SER A 557 15.09 39.60 -2.64
C SER A 557 13.63 39.15 -2.61
N CYS A 558 13.06 38.77 -3.75
CA CYS A 558 11.66 38.35 -3.90
C CYS A 558 11.54 36.82 -3.96
N HIS A 559 11.79 36.15 -2.84
CA HIS A 559 11.62 34.71 -2.71
C HIS A 559 11.06 34.35 -1.33
N SER A 560 10.77 33.07 -1.10
CA SER A 560 10.27 32.55 0.19
C SER A 560 11.28 31.65 0.92
N LEU A 561 12.50 31.53 0.38
CA LEU A 561 13.56 30.66 0.91
C LEU A 561 13.94 30.93 2.36
N THR A 562 14.39 29.86 3.00
CA THR A 562 14.94 29.88 4.36
C THR A 562 16.18 29.01 4.45
N LEU A 563 17.02 29.25 5.45
CA LEU A 563 18.22 28.44 5.69
C LEU A 563 17.90 27.30 6.68
N ILE A 564 18.19 26.06 6.31
CA ILE A 564 18.07 24.88 7.18
C ILE A 564 19.43 24.20 7.26
N ASN A 565 20.02 24.11 8.45
CA ASN A 565 21.36 23.53 8.67
C ASN A 565 22.45 24.12 7.74
N GLY A 566 22.33 25.39 7.37
CA GLY A 566 23.27 26.06 6.46
C GLY A 566 22.98 25.89 4.97
N ALA A 567 21.97 25.10 4.59
CA ALA A 567 21.54 24.91 3.20
C ALA A 567 20.28 25.73 2.89
N LEU A 568 20.17 26.26 1.66
CA LEU A 568 18.97 26.92 1.17
C LEU A 568 17.83 25.91 1.01
N SER A 569 16.65 26.26 1.51
CA SER A 569 15.45 25.42 1.45
C SER A 569 14.20 26.26 1.19
N GLY A 570 13.36 25.79 0.28
CA GLY A 570 12.11 26.43 -0.14
C GLY A 570 11.67 25.86 -1.49
N ASP A 571 10.82 26.60 -2.21
CA ASP A 571 10.41 26.21 -3.55
C ASP A 571 11.66 26.05 -4.46
N PRO A 572 11.82 24.92 -5.19
CA PRO A 572 13.00 24.70 -6.02
C PRO A 572 13.18 25.77 -7.11
N LEU A 573 12.10 26.43 -7.54
CA LEU A 573 12.16 27.57 -8.45
C LEU A 573 12.85 28.77 -7.79
N ASP A 574 12.44 29.09 -6.56
CA ASP A 574 13.04 30.15 -5.76
C ASP A 574 14.51 29.83 -5.47
N VAL A 575 14.82 28.57 -5.13
CA VAL A 575 16.19 28.12 -4.81
C VAL A 575 17.09 28.37 -6.01
N LYS A 576 16.68 27.92 -7.20
CA LYS A 576 17.49 28.05 -8.42
C LYS A 576 17.59 29.49 -8.90
N MET A 577 16.52 30.26 -8.76
CA MET A 577 16.55 31.70 -9.02
C MET A 577 17.55 32.43 -8.11
N PHE A 578 17.54 32.10 -6.82
CA PHE A 578 18.43 32.69 -5.84
C PHE A 578 19.88 32.25 -6.02
N GLU A 579 20.14 30.96 -6.23
CA GLU A 579 21.47 30.40 -6.53
C GLU A 579 22.07 31.07 -7.78
N ALA A 580 21.27 31.22 -8.84
CA ALA A 580 21.69 31.90 -10.06
C ALA A 580 22.02 33.38 -9.83
N SER A 581 21.46 34.05 -8.83
CA SER A 581 21.84 35.43 -8.52
C SER A 581 23.31 35.54 -8.06
N GLY A 582 23.86 34.48 -7.46
CA GLY A 582 25.17 34.46 -6.82
C GLY A 582 25.21 35.10 -5.43
N TRP A 583 24.07 35.56 -4.90
CA TRP A 583 23.96 36.17 -3.58
C TRP A 583 23.87 35.11 -2.48
N ARG A 584 24.19 35.48 -1.24
CA ARG A 584 24.17 34.59 -0.08
C ARG A 584 23.10 35.04 0.90
N LEU A 585 22.27 34.10 1.34
CA LEU A 585 21.25 34.32 2.36
C LEU A 585 21.89 34.13 3.73
N GLU A 586 21.81 35.13 4.59
CA GLU A 586 22.21 35.04 5.98
C GLU A 586 20.99 35.24 6.88
N GLU A 587 20.71 34.22 7.70
CA GLU A 587 19.77 34.32 8.79
C GLU A 587 20.52 34.58 10.10
N PRO A 588 19.96 35.38 11.04
CA PRO A 588 20.60 35.63 12.32
C PRO A 588 20.88 34.31 13.07
N GLN A 589 22.06 34.22 13.71
CA GLN A 589 22.53 33.07 14.49
C GLN A 589 21.79 32.91 15.81
N VAL A 590 20.48 32.70 15.73
CA VAL A 590 19.61 32.34 16.84
C VAL A 590 19.09 30.95 16.53
N ALA A 591 18.93 30.11 17.56
CA ALA A 591 18.28 28.82 17.39
C ALA A 591 17.00 29.00 16.57
N ASP A 592 16.87 28.27 15.45
CA ASP A 592 15.81 28.46 14.44
C ASP A 592 14.40 28.55 15.04
N GLN A 593 14.20 27.89 16.18
CA GLN A 593 12.98 27.81 16.96
C GLN A 593 12.52 29.15 17.58
N LYS A 594 13.41 30.12 17.78
CA LYS A 594 13.12 31.44 18.38
C LYS A 594 13.20 32.60 17.37
N LYS A 595 13.41 32.31 16.08
CA LYS A 595 13.62 33.34 15.04
C LYS A 595 12.43 34.28 14.82
N PHE A 596 11.21 33.93 15.26
CA PHE A 596 10.05 34.82 15.18
C PHE A 596 9.90 35.78 16.37
N ASP A 597 10.53 35.50 17.51
CA ASP A 597 10.53 36.42 18.68
C ASP A 597 11.52 37.59 18.49
N LEU A 598 12.42 37.47 17.52
CA LEU A 598 13.39 38.49 17.15
C LEU A 598 12.97 39.16 15.85
N ILE A 599 12.74 40.48 15.90
CA ILE A 599 12.53 41.34 14.74
C ILE A 599 13.89 41.60 14.04
N VAL A 600 14.68 40.56 13.81
CA VAL A 600 15.91 40.67 13.01
C VAL A 600 15.59 40.14 11.62
N PRO A 601 15.59 41.01 10.59
CA PRO A 601 15.25 40.58 9.24
C PRO A 601 16.27 39.57 8.72
N THR A 602 15.80 38.60 7.93
CA THR A 602 16.68 37.80 7.08
C THR A 602 17.36 38.72 6.07
N ILE A 603 18.67 38.60 5.93
CA ILE A 603 19.52 39.48 5.15
C ILE A 603 20.04 38.72 3.92
N VAL A 604 20.10 39.41 2.78
CA VAL A 604 20.74 38.90 1.57
C VAL A 604 22.00 39.72 1.28
N LYS A 605 23.16 39.04 1.12
CA LYS A 605 24.46 39.66 0.83
C LYS A 605 24.93 39.36 -0.59
N SER A 606 25.48 40.36 -1.25
CA SER A 606 26.11 40.25 -2.57
C SER A 606 27.47 39.53 -2.51
N PRO A 607 27.87 38.76 -3.55
CA PRO A 607 29.19 38.17 -3.64
C PRO A 607 30.26 39.28 -3.75
N SER A 608 31.09 39.42 -2.72
CA SER A 608 31.99 40.57 -2.54
C SER A 608 33.17 40.61 -3.52
N GLY A 609 33.47 41.80 -4.03
CA GLY A 609 34.75 42.13 -4.67
C GLY A 609 35.24 43.53 -4.23
N ARG A 610 36.10 43.55 -3.21
CA ARG A 610 37.05 44.61 -2.77
C ARG A 610 36.51 46.00 -2.33
N GLY A 611 36.59 46.24 -1.01
CA GLY A 611 37.23 47.41 -0.39
C GLY A 611 36.46 48.74 -0.33
N SER A 612 36.37 49.27 0.90
CA SER A 612 35.97 50.63 1.34
C SER A 612 34.47 50.96 1.41
N ASP A 613 34.04 51.36 2.62
CA ASP A 613 32.90 52.18 3.08
C ASP A 613 31.48 52.06 2.45
N GLU A 614 31.29 51.28 1.39
CA GLU A 614 29.99 50.95 0.77
C GLU A 614 29.29 49.72 1.40
N GLU A 615 29.82 49.15 2.50
CA GLU A 615 29.24 47.96 3.16
C GLU A 615 27.77 48.12 3.58
N ARG A 616 27.28 49.36 3.76
CA ARG A 616 25.88 49.64 4.10
C ARG A 616 24.91 49.54 2.91
N GLN A 617 25.37 49.53 1.66
CA GLN A 617 24.51 49.41 0.47
C GLN A 617 24.29 47.95 0.03
N HIS A 618 24.83 46.97 0.75
CA HIS A 618 24.84 45.55 0.36
C HIS A 618 23.87 44.66 1.14
N LEU A 619 22.90 45.25 1.83
CA LEU A 619 21.94 44.57 2.70
C LEU A 619 20.53 44.75 2.16
N LEU A 620 19.96 43.71 1.54
CA LEU A 620 18.54 43.69 1.19
C LEU A 620 17.75 42.98 2.29
N ARG A 621 16.65 43.62 2.70
CA ARG A 621 15.66 42.97 3.56
C ARG A 621 14.91 41.96 2.73
N HIS A 622 14.92 40.71 3.15
CA HIS A 622 14.14 39.65 2.53
C HIS A 622 12.63 39.96 2.63
N CYS A 623 11.94 40.05 1.50
CA CYS A 623 10.51 40.35 1.42
C CYS A 623 9.69 39.07 1.26
N ARG A 624 9.15 38.55 2.37
CA ARG A 624 8.29 37.34 2.38
C ARG A 624 6.91 37.52 1.74
N TYR A 625 6.51 38.75 1.41
CA TYR A 625 5.21 39.07 0.83
C TYR A 625 5.34 39.43 -0.65
N ALA A 626 5.17 38.44 -1.53
CA ALA A 626 5.10 38.63 -2.97
C ALA A 626 3.84 39.40 -3.45
N GLY A 627 2.94 39.81 -2.53
CA GLY A 627 1.63 40.36 -2.87
C GLY A 627 1.50 41.89 -2.93
N LEU A 628 2.44 42.67 -2.38
CA LEU A 628 2.20 44.12 -2.15
C LEU A 628 3.29 45.09 -2.64
N PHE A 629 4.48 44.63 -3.02
CA PHE A 629 5.51 45.48 -3.63
C PHE A 629 5.77 45.06 -5.07
N ALA A 630 5.59 46.01 -6.00
CA ALA A 630 5.60 45.80 -7.44
C ALA A 630 7.01 45.50 -8.00
N PHE A 631 7.51 44.29 -7.78
CA PHE A 631 8.47 43.65 -8.68
C PHE A 631 7.80 42.38 -9.24
N ARG A 632 7.14 42.52 -10.39
CA ARG A 632 6.58 41.36 -11.11
C ARG A 632 7.72 40.64 -11.84
N VAL A 633 8.42 39.74 -11.16
CA VAL A 633 9.20 38.70 -11.84
C VAL A 633 8.21 37.63 -12.29
N THR A 634 8.01 37.50 -13.59
CA THR A 634 7.17 36.43 -14.17
C THR A 634 8.08 35.29 -14.54
N VAL A 635 7.95 34.17 -13.83
CA VAL A 635 8.76 32.97 -14.11
C VAL A 635 7.98 32.05 -15.04
N ILE A 636 8.58 31.71 -16.18
CA ILE A 636 7.99 30.80 -17.16
C ILE A 636 8.73 29.46 -17.05
N VAL A 637 8.03 28.42 -16.60
CA VAL A 637 8.58 27.07 -16.55
C VAL A 637 8.50 26.46 -17.94
N LEU A 638 9.65 26.18 -18.54
CA LEU A 638 9.76 25.48 -19.82
C LEU A 638 10.30 24.08 -19.58
N SER A 639 9.54 23.06 -19.98
CA SER A 639 10.08 21.69 -20.08
C SER A 639 10.75 21.54 -21.45
N VAL A 640 12.08 21.49 -21.48
CA VAL A 640 12.85 21.30 -22.71
C VAL A 640 13.37 19.87 -22.75
N MET A 641 12.81 19.03 -23.63
CA MET A 641 13.42 17.75 -23.97
C MET A 641 14.56 18.01 -24.96
N HIS A 642 15.80 17.84 -24.50
CA HIS A 642 16.93 17.77 -25.42
C HIS A 642 16.82 16.49 -26.26
N ARG A 643 16.83 16.64 -27.59
CA ARG A 643 17.02 15.50 -28.50
C ARG A 643 18.38 14.89 -28.18
N LEU A 644 18.40 13.67 -27.63
CA LEU A 644 19.62 12.88 -27.58
C LEU A 644 20.13 12.73 -29.02
N PRO A 645 21.42 12.96 -29.29
CA PRO A 645 21.99 12.61 -30.59
C PRO A 645 21.73 11.12 -30.79
N ALA A 646 21.12 10.78 -31.92
CA ALA A 646 20.98 9.39 -32.32
C ALA A 646 22.39 8.81 -32.42
N THR A 647 22.74 7.93 -31.48
CA THR A 647 23.91 7.05 -31.65
C THR A 647 23.58 6.11 -32.80
N GLU A 648 24.34 6.22 -33.89
CA GLU A 648 24.31 5.28 -35.04
C GLU A 648 24.59 3.84 -34.61
#